data_AF-A0A239PL64-F1
#
_entry.id   AF-A0A239PL64-F1
#
_cell.length_a   1.000
_cell.length_b   1.000
_cell.length_c   1.000
_cell.angle_alpha   90.00
_cell.angle_beta   90.00
_cell.angle_gamma   90.00
#
_symmetry.space_group_name_H-M   'P 1'
#
loop_
_entity.id
_entity.type
_entity.pdbx_description
1 polymer ?
#
loop_
_entity_poly.entity_id
_entity_poly.type
_entity_poly.pdbx_seq_one_letter_code
_entity_poly.pdbx_strand_id
1 'polypeptide(L)'
;MKRLAADTKFSELDLSELLRAARAGAAMPAAPSGRRARRRAMKSRIGEAGLVAALLAIQGCKTLGDRDPDMVGPGGGEPPPPPPPPPPSSGEGYPVAEGSTTEIPVAELLAAAPGAAEIVEILSVENGTTMLHGSVVHFTPAPGYSGPANIAFSYRDQDGVLREARFEILVDNEAAGVAEPGGEGHDGDGHDGHDDHDEGGQGDDGHDHHGSGDDGHGHPHPDDPAKQAEHIALLNLVPAEEATHTAIKSGSWFDPATWANGEIPGDGAKVVIPAGVTVSYDGESPASIFTIRVDGELDFATDRDTFLEVDTLVVAPSGTLRIGTTENPVAPDVQAVISIADNGPIDVAWDPMLLSRGLISHGAVEIHGAQKDAFVRLAVDPMKGDTALVLESPPEGWRVGDKLVLTGTHLTPHGEAEYGEPYPGDTEDEELVIVAIDGNTVHVDRPLQYNHEGARDDLKAYVANYTRNIRVETENADGLPAHQRGHVMFMHSDDIDVRYAEFYELGRTDKAHRATEAGELDAIAPDSNVKGRYPLHIHRAGTGDLEDPAMIVGNAVWGSPGWGFVHHDSNAILADNAAYDVFGAAFVAELGTETGRWVHNIAIKSIGLNRGDKDGEDVLAFDLGRTGDGFWLQGRLVEVVDNVAAGMPGGKGFIFHHRAPPDFIHTLDPSAAPQDDKLRYLDVTDVNKANITQFSGNEVIAARGGLKVVKLHPQQHHDARSVIEDFTAWEVANGLSIEYTSRYTFIDLDFVATAAENFSVKPWTIGVAYGRNLFDMVVDGANIEGFVTGVQILNDATNDAIPIEDFGYFFIDVNVTNWKHADFNAHFGEVSAHHFLNRGDIIERSASYDSIFLDSIHQGPSHNDKPLELVGVKTDSLGEIATSFIWDPTKIGYLQLRGAIEQNGYWLTEDGRRVTLVEEFVADRLTGELQKVGIFFELPYSLDPYDPFYGKRFRTDIEYNGVLDLDSAAPVGVADQASVKAGSFVVIDVLANDFDPDGDEISLDGFEAGRGHIVATEDGKILYYADPHFEGEDTFYYWAEDEHGNFTKTPVTVTVEI
;
A
#
# COMPACT_ATOMS: atom_id res chain seq x y z
N MET A 1 1.14 3.69 -48.10
CA MET A 1 2.45 3.17 -48.56
C MET A 1 3.20 4.06 -49.57
N LYS A 2 2.64 4.51 -50.71
CA LYS A 2 3.38 5.42 -51.63
C LYS A 2 3.69 6.83 -51.08
N ARG A 3 3.11 7.24 -49.95
CA ARG A 3 3.49 8.46 -49.20
C ARG A 3 4.44 8.22 -48.02
N LEU A 4 4.73 6.97 -47.66
CA LEU A 4 5.65 6.64 -46.56
C LEU A 4 7.10 6.38 -47.06
N ALA A 5 7.32 6.39 -48.37
CA ALA A 5 8.61 6.03 -48.98
C ALA A 5 9.44 7.25 -49.43
N ALA A 6 9.11 8.46 -48.97
CA ALA A 6 9.80 9.68 -49.41
C ALA A 6 11.00 10.11 -48.55
N ASP A 7 11.16 9.61 -47.31
CA ASP A 7 12.12 10.23 -46.37
C ASP A 7 13.24 9.34 -45.80
N THR A 8 13.39 8.08 -46.20
CA THR A 8 14.49 7.24 -45.69
C THR A 8 15.42 6.76 -46.80
N LYS A 9 16.57 7.44 -46.91
CA LYS A 9 17.74 6.97 -47.67
C LYS A 9 18.34 5.73 -46.99
N PHE A 10 18.00 4.53 -47.44
CA PHE A 10 18.86 3.35 -47.27
C PHE A 10 18.92 2.54 -48.57
N SER A 11 20.15 2.19 -48.94
CA SER A 11 20.53 1.51 -50.18
C SER A 11 20.10 0.05 -50.20
N GLU A 12 19.71 -0.39 -51.38
CA GLU A 12 19.28 -1.72 -51.81
C GLU A 12 20.00 -2.90 -51.13
N LEU A 13 19.23 -3.68 -50.36
CA LEU A 13 19.45 -5.11 -50.16
C LEU A 13 18.17 -5.81 -50.65
N ASP A 14 18.36 -6.68 -51.64
CA ASP A 14 17.33 -7.21 -52.52
C ASP A 14 16.43 -8.23 -51.82
N LEU A 15 15.16 -7.86 -51.63
CA LEU A 15 14.08 -8.65 -51.02
C LEU A 15 13.86 -10.02 -51.72
N SER A 16 14.40 -10.21 -52.93
CA SER A 16 14.21 -11.42 -53.72
C SER A 16 15.05 -12.63 -53.25
N GLU A 17 16.15 -12.43 -52.53
CA GLU A 17 16.96 -13.54 -51.98
C GLU A 17 16.37 -14.15 -50.69
N LEU A 18 15.78 -13.33 -49.83
CA LEU A 18 15.11 -13.76 -48.59
C LEU A 18 13.90 -14.68 -48.88
N LEU A 19 13.16 -14.37 -49.95
CA LEU A 19 12.02 -15.17 -50.42
C LEU A 19 12.42 -16.52 -51.05
N ARG A 20 13.67 -16.68 -51.50
CA ARG A 20 14.18 -17.97 -52.04
C ARG A 20 14.67 -18.92 -50.96
N ALA A 21 15.26 -18.41 -49.88
CA ALA A 21 15.75 -19.22 -48.77
C ALA A 21 14.60 -19.86 -47.96
N ALA A 22 13.50 -19.13 -47.74
CA ALA A 22 12.34 -19.62 -47.01
C ALA A 22 11.58 -20.76 -47.74
N ARG A 23 11.75 -20.91 -49.06
CA ARG A 23 11.07 -21.95 -49.87
C ARG A 23 11.83 -23.26 -49.98
N ALA A 24 13.07 -23.37 -49.50
CA ALA A 24 13.94 -24.53 -49.77
C ALA A 24 14.22 -25.45 -48.56
N GLY A 25 13.70 -25.14 -47.36
CA GLY A 25 13.74 -26.06 -46.20
C GLY A 25 15.12 -26.62 -45.82
N ALA A 26 16.18 -25.82 -45.92
CA ALA A 26 17.55 -26.24 -45.57
C ALA A 26 18.09 -25.46 -44.37
N ALA A 27 18.75 -26.17 -43.45
CA ALA A 27 19.36 -25.62 -42.23
C ALA A 27 20.48 -24.59 -42.56
N MET A 28 20.51 -23.48 -41.80
CA MET A 28 21.57 -22.46 -41.90
C MET A 28 22.83 -22.84 -41.10
N PRO A 29 24.03 -22.41 -41.55
CA PRO A 29 25.32 -22.86 -41.00
C PRO A 29 25.76 -22.09 -39.73
N ALA A 30 26.71 -22.68 -39.00
CA ALA A 30 27.24 -22.20 -37.72
C ALA A 30 27.83 -20.77 -37.74
N ALA A 31 27.65 -20.06 -36.62
CA ALA A 31 28.04 -18.66 -36.42
C ALA A 31 29.57 -18.44 -36.27
N PRO A 32 30.13 -17.31 -36.75
CA PRO A 32 31.54 -16.96 -36.55
C PRO A 32 31.80 -16.29 -35.19
N SER A 33 33.02 -16.48 -34.67
CA SER A 33 33.49 -16.04 -33.37
C SER A 33 34.01 -14.59 -33.38
N GLY A 34 33.30 -13.66 -32.72
CA GLY A 34 33.80 -12.30 -32.44
C GLY A 34 32.78 -11.36 -31.79
N ARG A 35 33.13 -10.79 -30.61
CA ARG A 35 32.25 -9.98 -29.74
C ARG A 35 31.67 -8.70 -30.39
N ARG A 36 32.31 -8.10 -31.40
CA ARG A 36 31.82 -6.87 -32.06
C ARG A 36 30.74 -7.10 -33.14
N ALA A 37 30.58 -8.33 -33.66
CA ALA A 37 29.53 -8.66 -34.62
C ALA A 37 28.20 -9.06 -33.96
N ARG A 38 28.23 -9.54 -32.71
CA ARG A 38 27.02 -9.96 -31.96
C ARG A 38 26.07 -8.80 -31.62
N ARG A 39 26.58 -7.59 -31.36
CA ARG A 39 25.75 -6.42 -31.05
C ARG A 39 24.98 -5.85 -32.25
N ARG A 40 25.42 -6.10 -33.49
CA ARG A 40 24.76 -5.56 -34.70
C ARG A 40 23.66 -6.47 -35.27
N ALA A 41 23.68 -7.78 -34.97
CA ALA A 41 22.68 -8.73 -35.47
C ALA A 41 21.44 -8.87 -34.57
N MET A 42 21.49 -8.40 -33.32
CA MET A 42 20.39 -8.56 -32.35
C MET A 42 19.35 -7.44 -32.43
N LYS A 43 19.74 -6.23 -32.87
CA LYS A 43 18.81 -5.11 -33.07
C LYS A 43 17.86 -5.26 -34.27
N SER A 44 18.11 -6.21 -35.19
CA SER A 44 17.27 -6.38 -36.40
C SER A 44 16.37 -7.61 -36.39
N ARG A 45 16.32 -8.39 -35.30
CA ARG A 45 15.53 -9.64 -35.25
C ARG A 45 14.21 -9.54 -34.49
N ILE A 46 14.00 -8.48 -33.70
CA ILE A 46 12.81 -8.33 -32.85
C ILE A 46 11.68 -7.59 -33.61
N GLY A 47 12.01 -6.76 -34.60
CA GLY A 47 11.01 -5.95 -35.33
C GLY A 47 10.22 -6.67 -36.43
N GLU A 48 10.67 -7.82 -36.95
CA GLU A 48 10.05 -8.44 -38.14
C GLU A 48 9.14 -9.65 -37.85
N ALA A 49 9.17 -10.23 -36.64
CA ALA A 49 8.31 -11.38 -36.31
C ALA A 49 6.90 -10.97 -35.85
N GLY A 50 6.74 -9.84 -35.16
CA GLY A 50 5.45 -9.37 -34.63
C GLY A 50 4.50 -8.77 -35.67
N LEU A 51 5.04 -8.18 -36.76
CA LEU A 51 4.22 -7.46 -37.74
C LEU A 51 3.53 -8.37 -38.78
N VAL A 52 3.95 -9.64 -38.90
CA VAL A 52 3.44 -10.57 -39.94
C VAL A 52 2.26 -11.41 -39.43
N ALA A 53 2.11 -11.63 -38.13
CA ALA A 53 0.98 -12.36 -37.56
C ALA A 53 -0.30 -11.52 -37.49
N ALA A 54 -0.18 -10.22 -37.21
CA ALA A 54 -1.32 -9.30 -37.13
C ALA A 54 -1.99 -9.02 -38.50
N LEU A 55 -1.34 -9.33 -39.63
CA LEU A 55 -1.84 -9.03 -40.97
C LEU A 55 -2.60 -10.19 -41.66
N LEU A 56 -2.79 -11.33 -41.00
CA LEU A 56 -3.44 -12.51 -41.60
C LEU A 56 -4.83 -12.89 -41.04
N ALA A 57 -5.36 -12.19 -40.04
CA ALA A 57 -6.71 -12.45 -39.52
C ALA A 57 -7.80 -11.50 -40.07
N ILE A 58 -7.43 -10.50 -40.86
CA ILE A 58 -8.37 -9.50 -41.42
C ILE A 58 -8.35 -9.59 -42.94
N GLN A 59 -8.99 -10.61 -43.52
CA GLN A 59 -9.55 -10.56 -44.88
C GLN A 59 -10.27 -11.85 -45.27
N GLY A 60 -11.61 -11.85 -45.15
CA GLY A 60 -12.47 -12.89 -45.68
C GLY A 60 -13.93 -12.47 -45.83
N CYS A 61 -14.20 -11.55 -46.77
CA CYS A 61 -15.45 -11.32 -47.55
C CYS A 61 -16.84 -11.18 -46.84
N LYS A 62 -17.88 -10.51 -47.37
CA LYS A 62 -18.16 -9.35 -48.26
C LYS A 62 -19.69 -9.34 -48.54
N THR A 63 -20.39 -8.27 -48.14
CA THR A 63 -21.44 -7.48 -48.86
C THR A 63 -22.75 -8.09 -49.43
N LEU A 64 -23.89 -7.47 -49.05
CA LEU A 64 -25.02 -6.86 -49.84
C LEU A 64 -26.35 -6.99 -49.04
N GLY A 65 -27.25 -6.02 -48.88
CA GLY A 65 -27.44 -4.68 -49.43
C GLY A 65 -28.66 -3.95 -48.83
N ASP A 66 -28.83 -2.68 -49.22
CA ASP A 66 -29.83 -1.69 -48.74
C ASP A 66 -31.32 -2.07 -48.93
N ARG A 67 -32.19 -1.65 -47.98
CA ARG A 67 -33.53 -1.04 -48.20
C ARG A 67 -34.04 -0.26 -46.96
N ASP A 68 -34.14 1.07 -47.12
CA ASP A 68 -35.19 2.06 -46.77
C ASP A 68 -36.07 1.97 -45.48
N PRO A 69 -36.70 3.10 -45.04
CA PRO A 69 -36.72 3.58 -43.66
C PRO A 69 -38.14 3.58 -43.05
N ASP A 70 -38.28 4.24 -41.90
CA ASP A 70 -39.49 4.45 -41.08
C ASP A 70 -39.79 3.35 -40.06
N MET A 71 -39.61 3.69 -38.77
CA MET A 71 -40.68 3.70 -37.76
C MET A 71 -40.16 4.35 -36.47
N VAL A 72 -40.81 5.46 -36.11
CA VAL A 72 -40.67 6.23 -34.88
C VAL A 72 -41.53 5.59 -33.77
N GLY A 73 -41.04 5.53 -32.53
CA GLY A 73 -41.86 5.31 -31.34
C GLY A 73 -41.05 5.24 -30.03
N PRO A 74 -41.56 5.76 -28.89
CA PRO A 74 -40.75 6.44 -27.88
C PRO A 74 -40.61 5.69 -26.53
N GLY A 75 -39.59 6.08 -25.77
CA GLY A 75 -39.70 6.34 -24.33
C GLY A 75 -39.66 5.15 -23.35
N GLY A 76 -38.67 5.19 -22.46
CA GLY A 76 -38.61 4.39 -21.23
C GLY A 76 -37.27 4.60 -20.54
N GLY A 77 -37.17 5.66 -19.73
CA GLY A 77 -36.02 5.88 -18.85
C GLY A 77 -36.14 5.03 -17.58
N GLU A 78 -35.00 4.55 -17.09
CA GLU A 78 -34.87 3.97 -15.74
C GLU A 78 -34.96 5.08 -14.67
N PRO A 79 -35.51 4.78 -13.48
CA PRO A 79 -35.55 5.72 -12.37
C PRO A 79 -34.19 5.80 -11.65
N PRO A 80 -33.88 6.93 -10.99
CA PRO A 80 -32.66 7.06 -10.19
C PRO A 80 -32.70 6.18 -8.93
N PRO A 81 -31.53 5.84 -8.35
CA PRO A 81 -31.44 5.11 -7.09
C PRO A 81 -32.09 5.90 -5.94
N PRO A 82 -32.62 5.20 -4.91
CA PRO A 82 -33.22 5.87 -3.77
C PRO A 82 -32.15 6.57 -2.91
N PRO A 83 -32.48 7.72 -2.29
CA PRO A 83 -31.60 8.38 -1.34
C PRO A 83 -31.40 7.52 -0.07
N PRO A 84 -30.29 7.71 0.67
CA PRO A 84 -30.08 7.04 1.94
C PRO A 84 -31.22 7.36 2.93
N PRO A 85 -31.56 6.43 3.84
CA PRO A 85 -32.63 6.64 4.80
C PRO A 85 -32.29 7.82 5.72
N PRO A 86 -33.28 8.66 6.08
CA PRO A 86 -33.06 9.75 7.04
C PRO A 86 -32.74 9.20 8.44
N PRO A 87 -31.98 9.94 9.27
CA PRO A 87 -31.73 9.57 10.66
C PRO A 87 -33.06 9.34 11.40
N PRO A 88 -33.13 8.32 12.28
CA PRO A 88 -34.37 7.99 12.99
C PRO A 88 -34.81 9.14 13.90
N SER A 89 -36.13 9.33 14.02
CA SER A 89 -36.67 10.36 14.91
C SER A 89 -36.40 9.99 16.37
N SER A 90 -36.23 10.99 17.24
CA SER A 90 -35.86 10.78 18.65
C SER A 90 -36.84 9.81 19.35
N GLY A 91 -36.38 8.59 19.63
CA GLY A 91 -37.13 7.54 20.33
C GLY A 91 -37.46 6.29 19.51
N GLU A 92 -37.00 6.17 18.26
CA GLU A 92 -37.22 4.97 17.43
C GLU A 92 -36.02 4.02 17.36
N GLY A 93 -34.88 4.34 17.96
CA GLY A 93 -33.65 3.54 17.94
C GLY A 93 -33.09 3.28 16.53
N TYR A 94 -31.80 2.98 16.41
CA TYR A 94 -31.17 2.73 15.12
C TYR A 94 -31.49 1.30 14.65
N PRO A 95 -32.14 1.09 13.49
CA PRO A 95 -32.57 -0.24 13.08
C PRO A 95 -31.38 -1.09 12.61
N VAL A 96 -31.26 -2.30 13.13
CA VAL A 96 -30.21 -3.26 12.77
C VAL A 96 -30.83 -4.63 12.50
N ALA A 97 -30.38 -5.32 11.45
CA ALA A 97 -30.81 -6.69 11.17
C ALA A 97 -30.10 -7.67 12.11
N GLU A 98 -30.85 -8.67 12.60
CA GLU A 98 -30.28 -9.74 13.42
C GLU A 98 -29.17 -10.49 12.66
N GLY A 99 -28.00 -10.64 13.28
CA GLY A 99 -26.89 -11.43 12.74
C GLY A 99 -26.05 -10.75 11.65
N SER A 100 -26.23 -9.45 11.41
CA SER A 100 -25.34 -8.64 10.57
C SER A 100 -24.59 -7.61 11.40
N THR A 101 -23.31 -7.39 11.10
CA THR A 101 -22.61 -6.17 11.50
C THR A 101 -23.24 -4.99 10.75
N THR A 102 -23.55 -3.92 11.47
CA THR A 102 -24.09 -2.69 10.89
C THR A 102 -23.21 -1.53 11.29
N GLU A 103 -22.85 -0.73 10.29
CA GLU A 103 -22.13 0.51 10.46
C GLU A 103 -23.08 1.59 10.98
N ILE A 104 -22.72 2.16 12.12
CA ILE A 104 -23.41 3.27 12.74
C ILE A 104 -22.46 4.46 12.69
N PRO A 105 -22.70 5.47 11.82
CA PRO A 105 -21.86 6.66 11.77
C PRO A 105 -21.76 7.32 13.15
N VAL A 106 -20.57 7.76 13.54
CA VAL A 106 -20.34 8.49 14.80
C VAL A 106 -21.22 9.74 14.90
N ALA A 107 -21.57 10.34 13.76
CA ALA A 107 -22.53 11.44 13.66
C ALA A 107 -23.91 11.09 14.26
N GLU A 108 -24.38 9.84 14.14
CA GLU A 108 -25.65 9.38 14.74
C GLU A 108 -25.55 9.32 16.27
N LEU A 109 -24.43 8.84 16.81
CA LEU A 109 -24.19 8.85 18.24
C LEU A 109 -24.09 10.29 18.78
N LEU A 110 -23.39 11.18 18.07
CA LEU A 110 -23.33 12.60 18.41
C LEU A 110 -24.73 13.25 18.38
N ALA A 111 -25.57 12.91 17.39
CA ALA A 111 -26.94 13.41 17.29
C ALA A 111 -27.83 12.96 18.46
N ALA A 112 -27.58 11.78 19.03
CA ALA A 112 -28.27 11.29 20.22
C ALA A 112 -27.83 11.99 21.54
N ALA A 113 -26.75 12.78 21.50
CA ALA A 113 -26.23 13.55 22.63
C ALA A 113 -26.23 15.06 22.32
N PRO A 114 -27.36 15.78 22.54
CA PRO A 114 -27.45 17.19 22.21
C PRO A 114 -26.38 18.05 22.91
N GLY A 115 -25.50 18.65 22.12
CA GLY A 115 -24.37 19.46 22.60
C GLY A 115 -23.03 18.71 22.67
N ALA A 116 -22.98 17.46 22.21
CA ALA A 116 -21.73 16.74 21.99
C ALA A 116 -20.95 17.35 20.80
N ALA A 117 -19.64 17.51 20.99
CA ALA A 117 -18.70 17.97 19.97
C ALA A 117 -17.87 16.80 19.42
N GLU A 118 -17.45 15.87 20.29
CA GLU A 118 -16.66 14.68 19.93
C GLU A 118 -17.05 13.50 20.83
N ILE A 119 -16.97 12.28 20.29
CA ILE A 119 -17.01 11.04 21.09
C ILE A 119 -15.58 10.74 21.53
N VAL A 120 -15.41 10.45 22.82
CA VAL A 120 -14.09 10.18 23.42
C VAL A 120 -13.83 8.67 23.52
N GLU A 121 -14.84 7.90 23.93
CA GLU A 121 -14.73 6.44 24.04
C GLU A 121 -16.11 5.78 24.08
N ILE A 122 -16.19 4.52 23.62
CA ILE A 122 -17.32 3.64 23.90
C ILE A 122 -17.12 3.03 25.29
N LEU A 123 -18.07 3.26 26.20
CA LEU A 123 -17.99 2.84 27.60
C LEU A 123 -18.50 1.41 27.82
N SER A 124 -19.58 1.04 27.13
CA SER A 124 -20.17 -0.28 27.24
C SER A 124 -21.21 -0.52 26.14
N VAL A 125 -21.35 -1.77 25.71
CA VAL A 125 -22.39 -2.20 24.77
C VAL A 125 -23.31 -3.22 25.45
N GLU A 126 -24.61 -3.03 25.34
CA GLU A 126 -25.62 -3.97 25.81
C GLU A 126 -26.24 -4.70 24.62
N ASN A 127 -26.23 -6.04 24.65
CA ASN A 127 -26.84 -6.93 23.65
C ASN A 127 -26.21 -6.87 22.24
N GLY A 128 -24.91 -6.57 22.18
CA GLY A 128 -24.08 -6.65 20.98
C GLY A 128 -22.62 -6.37 21.31
N THR A 129 -21.78 -6.34 20.28
CA THR A 129 -20.39 -5.89 20.33
C THR A 129 -20.25 -4.65 19.45
N THR A 130 -19.24 -3.83 19.74
CA THR A 130 -18.88 -2.71 18.87
C THR A 130 -17.40 -2.68 18.60
N MET A 131 -17.02 -2.29 17.41
CA MET A 131 -15.69 -1.79 17.09
C MET A 131 -15.84 -0.33 16.64
N LEU A 132 -15.04 0.58 17.21
CA LEU A 132 -14.96 1.96 16.73
C LEU A 132 -13.77 2.03 15.77
N HIS A 133 -14.03 2.27 14.49
CA HIS A 133 -12.99 2.47 13.49
C HIS A 133 -13.28 3.79 12.74
N GLY A 134 -12.33 4.73 12.78
CA GLY A 134 -12.47 6.04 12.15
C GLY A 134 -13.74 6.78 12.58
N SER A 135 -14.61 7.07 11.61
CA SER A 135 -15.86 7.81 11.79
C SER A 135 -17.09 6.91 12.03
N VAL A 136 -16.90 5.60 12.20
CA VAL A 136 -17.98 4.61 12.23
C VAL A 136 -17.86 3.67 13.44
N VAL A 137 -19.01 3.35 14.03
CA VAL A 137 -19.14 2.27 15.01
C VAL A 137 -19.74 1.05 14.33
N HIS A 138 -18.96 0.00 14.16
CA HIS A 138 -19.41 -1.30 13.66
C HIS A 138 -20.12 -2.02 14.81
N PHE A 139 -21.45 -2.03 14.82
CA PHE A 139 -22.23 -2.73 15.83
C PHE A 139 -22.70 -4.08 15.30
N THR A 140 -22.42 -5.15 16.05
CA THR A 140 -22.92 -6.49 15.76
C THR A 140 -23.85 -6.92 16.89
N PRO A 141 -25.15 -7.19 16.63
CA PRO A 141 -26.05 -7.72 17.65
C PRO A 141 -25.53 -9.02 18.25
N ALA A 142 -25.80 -9.26 19.53
CA ALA A 142 -25.52 -10.55 20.14
C ALA A 142 -26.27 -11.66 19.37
N PRO A 143 -25.66 -12.83 19.10
CA PRO A 143 -26.30 -13.88 18.30
C PRO A 143 -27.67 -14.29 18.87
N GLY A 144 -28.70 -14.33 18.03
CA GLY A 144 -30.06 -14.70 18.45
C GLY A 144 -30.84 -13.58 19.17
N TYR A 145 -30.28 -12.36 19.24
CA TYR A 145 -30.88 -11.24 19.96
C TYR A 145 -31.80 -10.42 19.06
N SER A 146 -32.99 -10.14 19.57
CA SER A 146 -34.00 -9.28 18.96
C SER A 146 -34.60 -8.40 20.06
N GLY A 147 -34.56 -7.09 19.87
CA GLY A 147 -34.93 -6.10 20.89
C GLY A 147 -33.97 -4.90 20.97
N PRO A 148 -34.14 -4.03 21.99
CA PRO A 148 -33.32 -2.83 22.15
C PRO A 148 -31.91 -3.15 22.70
N ALA A 149 -30.89 -2.93 21.88
CA ALA A 149 -29.50 -2.85 22.27
C ALA A 149 -29.10 -1.40 22.60
N ASN A 150 -28.01 -1.20 23.34
CA ASN A 150 -27.55 0.15 23.70
C ASN A 150 -26.04 0.26 23.64
N ILE A 151 -25.55 1.37 23.08
CA ILE A 151 -24.17 1.80 23.18
C ILE A 151 -24.12 2.95 24.20
N ALA A 152 -23.38 2.77 25.29
CA ALA A 152 -23.02 3.87 26.17
C ALA A 152 -21.66 4.42 25.74
N PHE A 153 -21.52 5.73 25.64
CA PHE A 153 -20.31 6.39 25.18
C PHE A 153 -20.07 7.67 25.98
N SER A 154 -18.80 8.08 26.11
CA SER A 154 -18.43 9.38 26.64
C SER A 154 -18.16 10.36 25.50
N TYR A 155 -18.47 11.63 25.72
CA TYR A 155 -18.32 12.70 24.74
C TYR A 155 -17.87 13.99 25.43
N ARG A 156 -17.16 14.87 24.72
CA ARG A 156 -16.98 16.26 25.20
C ARG A 156 -18.10 17.13 24.67
N ASP A 157 -18.64 17.97 25.56
CA ASP A 157 -19.52 19.04 25.10
C ASP A 157 -18.73 20.20 24.46
N GLN A 158 -19.44 21.18 23.90
CA GLN A 158 -18.85 22.39 23.28
C GLN A 158 -17.94 23.20 24.23
N ASP A 159 -18.00 22.96 25.54
CA ASP A 159 -17.13 23.61 26.55
C ASP A 159 -15.93 22.70 26.94
N GLY A 160 -15.74 21.57 26.27
CA GLY A 160 -14.67 20.60 26.51
C GLY A 160 -14.88 19.69 27.73
N VAL A 161 -16.08 19.69 28.33
CA VAL A 161 -16.40 18.91 29.52
C VAL A 161 -16.84 17.50 29.13
N LEU A 162 -16.17 16.49 29.70
CA LEU A 162 -16.54 15.09 29.50
C LEU A 162 -17.91 14.77 30.11
N ARG A 163 -18.78 14.13 29.31
CA ARG A 163 -20.12 13.68 29.66
C ARG A 163 -20.36 12.28 29.11
N GLU A 164 -21.47 11.67 29.50
CA GLU A 164 -21.86 10.33 29.04
C GLU A 164 -23.25 10.39 28.38
N ALA A 165 -23.45 9.61 27.34
CA ALA A 165 -24.72 9.42 26.67
C ALA A 165 -24.95 7.93 26.34
N ARG A 166 -26.17 7.65 25.87
CA ARG A 166 -26.58 6.33 25.39
C ARG A 166 -27.24 6.46 24.04
N PHE A 167 -26.89 5.55 23.14
CA PHE A 167 -27.46 5.39 21.81
C PHE A 167 -28.22 4.07 21.77
N GLU A 168 -29.53 4.12 21.49
CA GLU A 168 -30.40 2.94 21.46
C GLU A 168 -30.45 2.37 20.04
N ILE A 169 -30.35 1.06 19.92
CA ILE A 169 -30.36 0.29 18.68
C ILE A 169 -31.55 -0.67 18.74
N LEU A 170 -32.37 -0.72 17.70
CA LEU A 170 -33.43 -1.72 17.57
C LEU A 170 -32.98 -2.84 16.67
N VAL A 171 -32.74 -4.01 17.26
CA VAL A 171 -32.44 -5.24 16.52
C VAL A 171 -33.75 -5.95 16.21
N ASP A 172 -34.09 -6.13 14.92
CA ASP A 172 -35.34 -6.78 14.49
C ASP A 172 -35.08 -7.90 13.45
N ASN A 173 -35.95 -8.90 13.47
CA ASN A 173 -35.99 -10.07 12.59
C ASN A 173 -36.59 -9.74 11.21
N GLU A 174 -37.31 -8.61 11.08
CA GLU A 174 -38.03 -8.21 9.85
C GLU A 174 -37.33 -7.13 9.00
N ALA A 175 -36.18 -6.58 9.43
CA ALA A 175 -35.43 -5.61 8.61
C ALA A 175 -34.86 -6.24 7.31
N ALA A 176 -34.80 -7.58 7.25
CA ALA A 176 -34.50 -8.37 6.06
C ALA A 176 -35.76 -8.57 5.17
N GLY A 177 -36.30 -7.47 4.63
CA GLY A 177 -37.16 -7.41 3.44
C GLY A 177 -38.64 -7.81 3.61
N VAL A 178 -39.57 -7.02 3.02
CA VAL A 178 -40.45 -7.45 1.88
C VAL A 178 -41.10 -6.23 1.20
N ALA A 179 -40.98 -6.10 -0.12
CA ALA A 179 -41.97 -5.45 -0.96
C ALA A 179 -42.95 -6.53 -1.49
N GLU A 180 -44.08 -6.74 -0.80
CA GLU A 180 -45.10 -7.70 -1.26
C GLU A 180 -46.09 -7.07 -2.25
N PRO A 181 -46.58 -7.85 -3.25
CA PRO A 181 -47.37 -7.36 -4.36
C PRO A 181 -48.87 -7.32 -4.02
N GLY A 182 -49.49 -6.14 -4.23
CA GLY A 182 -50.93 -5.97 -4.10
C GLY A 182 -51.71 -6.70 -5.20
N GLY A 183 -52.53 -7.67 -4.80
CA GLY A 183 -53.55 -8.29 -5.64
C GLY A 183 -54.95 -7.70 -5.40
N GLU A 184 -55.63 -7.33 -6.48
CA GLU A 184 -57.09 -7.30 -6.74
C GLU A 184 -57.27 -6.49 -8.05
N GLY A 185 -57.96 -6.86 -9.12
CA GLY A 185 -58.76 -8.00 -9.58
C GLY A 185 -59.47 -7.53 -10.85
N HIS A 186 -59.64 -8.39 -11.87
CA HIS A 186 -60.83 -8.45 -12.76
C HIS A 186 -60.59 -9.38 -13.98
N ASP A 187 -61.46 -10.39 -14.05
CA ASP A 187 -62.21 -10.93 -15.19
C ASP A 187 -61.52 -11.28 -16.52
N GLY A 188 -61.75 -12.54 -16.95
CA GLY A 188 -62.10 -12.81 -18.35
C GLY A 188 -61.50 -14.07 -18.98
N ASP A 189 -62.23 -15.18 -18.88
CA ASP A 189 -62.49 -16.20 -19.91
C ASP A 189 -61.36 -16.73 -20.84
N GLY A 190 -61.25 -18.07 -20.87
CA GLY A 190 -61.42 -18.78 -22.15
C GLY A 190 -60.32 -19.74 -22.62
N HIS A 191 -60.49 -21.01 -22.26
CA HIS A 191 -60.43 -22.21 -23.12
C HIS A 191 -59.15 -22.62 -23.92
N ASP A 192 -58.74 -23.86 -23.60
CA ASP A 192 -58.49 -25.02 -24.47
C ASP A 192 -57.24 -25.11 -25.37
N GLY A 193 -56.48 -26.20 -25.15
CA GLY A 193 -56.23 -27.15 -26.26
C GLY A 193 -54.78 -27.58 -26.55
N HIS A 194 -54.39 -28.72 -25.98
CA HIS A 194 -53.69 -29.89 -26.56
C HIS A 194 -52.50 -29.78 -27.55
N ASP A 195 -51.44 -30.53 -27.17
CA ASP A 195 -50.67 -31.57 -27.90
C ASP A 195 -50.12 -31.30 -29.32
N ASP A 196 -48.80 -31.41 -29.51
CA ASP A 196 -48.12 -32.59 -30.09
C ASP A 196 -46.65 -32.32 -30.53
N HIS A 197 -45.74 -33.13 -29.98
CA HIS A 197 -44.59 -33.85 -30.54
C HIS A 197 -43.71 -33.35 -31.73
N ASP A 198 -42.40 -33.31 -31.40
CA ASP A 198 -41.22 -33.97 -32.01
C ASP A 198 -40.39 -33.40 -33.20
N GLU A 199 -39.12 -33.19 -32.82
CA GLU A 199 -37.83 -33.53 -33.45
C GLU A 199 -37.25 -32.75 -34.65
N GLY A 200 -36.14 -32.05 -34.38
CA GLY A 200 -34.90 -32.26 -35.14
C GLY A 200 -34.01 -31.04 -35.46
N GLY A 201 -32.98 -30.79 -34.63
CA GLY A 201 -31.61 -30.51 -35.12
C GLY A 201 -31.08 -29.07 -35.25
N GLN A 202 -30.42 -28.60 -34.18
CA GLN A 202 -29.18 -27.80 -34.09
C GLN A 202 -28.99 -26.50 -34.90
N GLY A 203 -28.87 -25.38 -34.17
CA GLY A 203 -28.24 -24.14 -34.60
C GLY A 203 -28.57 -22.98 -33.66
N ASP A 204 -27.55 -22.54 -32.94
CA ASP A 204 -27.31 -21.28 -32.19
C ASP A 204 -28.31 -20.13 -32.39
N ASP A 205 -28.65 -19.45 -31.29
CA ASP A 205 -28.99 -18.02 -31.12
C ASP A 205 -30.07 -17.79 -30.03
N GLY A 206 -29.70 -16.97 -29.02
CA GLY A 206 -30.50 -16.19 -28.07
C GLY A 206 -31.94 -16.56 -27.70
N HIS A 207 -32.17 -16.87 -26.41
CA HIS A 207 -33.06 -16.13 -25.48
C HIS A 207 -33.32 -16.96 -24.20
N ASP A 208 -33.41 -16.25 -23.08
CA ASP A 208 -34.23 -16.53 -21.89
C ASP A 208 -34.40 -17.99 -21.43
N HIS A 209 -33.79 -18.32 -20.28
CA HIS A 209 -34.22 -19.46 -19.47
C HIS A 209 -34.57 -19.05 -18.04
N HIS A 210 -35.86 -19.23 -17.77
CA HIS A 210 -36.46 -19.45 -16.47
C HIS A 210 -35.68 -20.44 -15.58
N GLY A 211 -35.67 -20.09 -14.29
CA GLY A 211 -35.40 -20.87 -13.09
C GLY A 211 -35.26 -22.39 -13.21
N SER A 212 -34.11 -22.86 -12.75
CA SER A 212 -33.95 -24.16 -12.10
C SER A 212 -32.73 -24.14 -11.17
N GLY A 213 -32.97 -24.30 -9.86
CA GLY A 213 -31.95 -24.66 -8.86
C GLY A 213 -31.05 -23.53 -8.40
N ASP A 214 -31.48 -22.82 -7.36
CA ASP A 214 -30.68 -21.89 -6.57
C ASP A 214 -29.84 -22.70 -5.56
N ASP A 215 -28.55 -22.83 -5.85
CA ASP A 215 -27.52 -23.30 -4.93
C ASP A 215 -26.78 -22.02 -4.51
N GLY A 216 -27.01 -21.54 -3.27
CA GLY A 216 -26.57 -20.23 -2.78
C GLY A 216 -25.05 -19.97 -2.75
N HIS A 217 -24.45 -19.84 -3.92
CA HIS A 217 -23.06 -19.43 -4.14
C HIS A 217 -23.04 -18.32 -5.20
N GLY A 218 -23.36 -17.10 -4.78
CA GLY A 218 -22.97 -15.92 -5.55
C GLY A 218 -21.44 -15.87 -5.67
N HIS A 219 -20.93 -15.42 -6.81
CA HIS A 219 -19.50 -15.14 -6.99
C HIS A 219 -19.10 -13.99 -6.04
N PRO A 220 -18.24 -14.21 -5.02
CA PRO A 220 -17.87 -13.15 -4.07
C PRO A 220 -17.05 -12.02 -4.70
N HIS A 221 -16.37 -12.32 -5.82
CA HIS A 221 -15.64 -11.33 -6.61
C HIS A 221 -16.07 -11.44 -8.08
N PRO A 222 -17.29 -10.97 -8.44
CA PRO A 222 -17.81 -11.13 -9.80
C PRO A 222 -16.99 -10.33 -10.83
N ASP A 223 -16.33 -9.27 -10.38
CA ASP A 223 -15.55 -8.35 -11.22
C ASP A 223 -14.04 -8.66 -11.25
N ASP A 224 -13.55 -9.59 -10.41
CA ASP A 224 -12.15 -10.03 -10.38
C ASP A 224 -12.04 -11.56 -10.47
N PRO A 225 -11.86 -12.11 -11.69
CA PRO A 225 -11.71 -13.56 -11.90
C PRO A 225 -10.52 -14.19 -11.18
N ALA A 226 -9.46 -13.42 -10.88
CA ALA A 226 -8.28 -13.94 -10.20
C ALA A 226 -8.55 -14.09 -8.69
N LYS A 227 -9.08 -13.04 -8.03
CA LYS A 227 -9.54 -13.13 -6.63
C LYS A 227 -10.60 -14.23 -6.47
N GLN A 228 -11.52 -14.32 -7.42
CA GLN A 228 -12.53 -15.39 -7.43
C GLN A 228 -11.92 -16.80 -7.48
N ALA A 229 -10.85 -17.02 -8.26
CA ALA A 229 -10.18 -18.30 -8.36
C ALA A 229 -9.43 -18.66 -7.07
N GLU A 230 -8.72 -17.69 -6.47
CA GLU A 230 -8.06 -17.82 -5.17
C GLU A 230 -9.07 -18.18 -4.07
N HIS A 231 -10.21 -17.47 -4.05
CA HIS A 231 -11.30 -17.71 -3.10
C HIS A 231 -11.84 -19.15 -3.17
N ILE A 232 -12.15 -19.61 -4.39
CA ILE A 232 -12.65 -20.98 -4.58
C ILE A 232 -11.60 -21.99 -4.15
N ALA A 233 -10.32 -21.77 -4.51
CA ALA A 233 -9.24 -22.69 -4.15
C ALA A 233 -9.06 -22.81 -2.63
N LEU A 234 -9.16 -21.70 -1.89
CA LEU A 234 -9.06 -21.71 -0.44
C LEU A 234 -10.18 -22.53 0.22
N LEU A 235 -11.44 -22.23 -0.12
CA LEU A 235 -12.57 -22.92 0.51
C LEU A 235 -12.63 -24.42 0.13
N ASN A 236 -12.09 -24.79 -1.03
CA ASN A 236 -11.93 -26.19 -1.43
C ASN A 236 -10.90 -26.97 -0.60
N LEU A 237 -10.00 -26.30 0.15
CA LEU A 237 -9.15 -26.98 1.14
C LEU A 237 -9.96 -27.50 2.32
N VAL A 238 -11.06 -26.83 2.64
CA VAL A 238 -11.87 -27.04 3.85
C VAL A 238 -13.37 -27.25 3.54
N PRO A 239 -13.74 -28.22 2.68
CA PRO A 239 -15.13 -28.46 2.30
C PRO A 239 -15.96 -28.86 3.52
N ALA A 240 -17.09 -28.18 3.72
CA ALA A 240 -17.92 -28.39 4.91
C ALA A 240 -18.54 -29.80 4.94
N GLU A 241 -18.79 -30.38 3.77
CA GLU A 241 -19.31 -31.74 3.60
C GLU A 241 -18.32 -32.85 4.01
N GLU A 242 -17.03 -32.55 4.12
CA GLU A 242 -16.01 -33.49 4.60
C GLU A 242 -15.74 -33.37 6.10
N ALA A 243 -16.44 -32.48 6.81
CA ALA A 243 -16.26 -32.28 8.24
C ALA A 243 -16.50 -33.58 9.02
N THR A 244 -15.55 -33.93 9.88
CA THR A 244 -15.73 -35.00 10.87
C THR A 244 -16.37 -34.48 12.15
N HIS A 245 -16.21 -33.18 12.43
CA HIS A 245 -16.77 -32.49 13.57
C HIS A 245 -17.41 -31.18 13.10
N THR A 246 -18.69 -30.99 13.43
CA THR A 246 -19.41 -29.74 13.17
C THR A 246 -19.98 -29.24 14.49
N ALA A 247 -19.72 -27.98 14.83
CA ALA A 247 -20.32 -27.37 16.00
C ALA A 247 -21.83 -27.19 15.78
N ILE A 248 -22.65 -27.56 16.77
CA ILE A 248 -24.13 -27.50 16.69
C ILE A 248 -24.75 -26.43 17.57
N LYS A 249 -23.94 -25.77 18.39
CA LYS A 249 -24.31 -24.69 19.31
C LYS A 249 -23.05 -23.94 19.73
N SER A 250 -23.19 -22.70 20.16
CA SER A 250 -22.07 -21.98 20.78
C SER A 250 -21.65 -22.63 22.09
N GLY A 251 -20.36 -22.67 22.38
CA GLY A 251 -19.81 -23.33 23.56
C GLY A 251 -18.30 -23.57 23.49
N SER A 252 -17.75 -24.20 24.53
CA SER A 252 -16.33 -24.55 24.58
C SER A 252 -15.98 -25.64 23.55
N TRP A 253 -14.81 -25.50 22.92
CA TRP A 253 -14.18 -26.52 22.08
C TRP A 253 -14.03 -27.86 22.84
N PHE A 254 -13.79 -27.78 24.14
CA PHE A 254 -13.54 -28.92 25.02
C PHE A 254 -14.81 -29.49 25.66
N ASP A 255 -16.00 -29.01 25.30
CA ASP A 255 -17.27 -29.65 25.65
C ASP A 255 -17.75 -30.58 24.52
N PRO A 256 -17.83 -31.91 24.74
CA PRO A 256 -18.37 -32.82 23.74
C PRO A 256 -19.77 -32.45 23.26
N ALA A 257 -20.57 -31.74 24.06
CA ALA A 257 -21.91 -31.32 23.69
C ALA A 257 -21.94 -30.12 22.71
N THR A 258 -20.80 -29.51 22.41
CA THR A 258 -20.64 -28.52 21.32
C THR A 258 -20.69 -29.19 19.95
N TRP A 259 -20.28 -30.46 19.85
CA TRP A 259 -20.04 -31.17 18.59
C TRP A 259 -21.15 -32.14 18.22
N ALA A 260 -21.52 -32.20 16.93
CA ALA A 260 -22.60 -33.04 16.41
C ALA A 260 -22.47 -34.53 16.74
N ASN A 261 -21.23 -35.04 16.77
CA ASN A 261 -20.92 -36.43 17.08
C ASN A 261 -20.79 -36.71 18.59
N GLY A 262 -20.84 -35.68 19.44
CA GLY A 262 -20.66 -35.83 20.88
C GLY A 262 -19.22 -36.13 21.30
N GLU A 263 -18.23 -35.82 20.46
CA GLU A 263 -16.80 -36.06 20.70
C GLU A 263 -16.01 -34.76 20.49
N ILE A 264 -14.97 -34.53 21.31
CA ILE A 264 -14.06 -33.39 21.13
C ILE A 264 -13.16 -33.68 19.94
N PRO A 265 -12.91 -32.71 19.01
CA PRO A 265 -11.99 -32.88 17.91
C PRO A 265 -10.60 -33.37 18.39
N GLY A 266 -10.15 -34.49 17.83
CA GLY A 266 -8.83 -35.08 18.08
C GLY A 266 -7.99 -35.20 16.80
N ASP A 267 -6.94 -36.03 16.83
CA ASP A 267 -5.99 -36.18 15.72
C ASP A 267 -6.68 -36.43 14.36
N GLY A 268 -6.29 -35.65 13.36
CA GLY A 268 -6.82 -35.74 12.00
C GLY A 268 -8.25 -35.24 11.83
N ALA A 269 -8.82 -34.55 12.84
CA ALA A 269 -10.16 -33.98 12.72
C ALA A 269 -10.23 -32.92 11.62
N LYS A 270 -11.39 -32.88 10.94
CA LYS A 270 -11.80 -31.83 10.01
C LYS A 270 -12.98 -31.12 10.67
N VAL A 271 -12.76 -29.88 11.10
CA VAL A 271 -13.68 -29.13 11.96
C VAL A 271 -14.38 -28.04 11.15
N VAL A 272 -15.69 -27.89 11.36
CA VAL A 272 -16.48 -26.76 10.86
C VAL A 272 -17.18 -26.07 12.02
N ILE A 273 -17.04 -24.76 12.08
CA ILE A 273 -17.79 -23.85 12.96
C ILE A 273 -18.76 -23.06 12.06
N PRO A 274 -20.06 -23.42 12.01
CA PRO A 274 -21.02 -22.78 11.11
C PRO A 274 -21.31 -21.32 11.47
N ALA A 275 -21.82 -20.55 10.51
CA ALA A 275 -22.31 -19.19 10.73
C ALA A 275 -23.30 -19.12 11.91
N GLY A 276 -23.19 -18.08 12.74
CA GLY A 276 -23.99 -17.88 13.95
C GLY A 276 -23.60 -18.76 15.14
N VAL A 277 -22.55 -19.58 15.04
CA VAL A 277 -22.00 -20.38 16.14
C VAL A 277 -20.65 -19.81 16.57
N THR A 278 -20.49 -19.57 17.88
CA THR A 278 -19.23 -19.18 18.49
C THR A 278 -18.64 -20.35 19.27
N VAL A 279 -17.46 -20.81 18.89
CA VAL A 279 -16.72 -21.82 19.65
C VAL A 279 -15.58 -21.16 20.41
N SER A 280 -15.61 -21.28 21.73
CA SER A 280 -14.54 -20.79 22.59
C SER A 280 -13.42 -21.84 22.68
N TYR A 281 -12.20 -21.46 22.31
CA TYR A 281 -11.01 -22.27 22.50
C TYR A 281 -10.35 -21.92 23.85
N ASP A 282 -10.73 -22.64 24.91
CA ASP A 282 -10.44 -22.28 26.31
C ASP A 282 -9.57 -23.31 27.06
N GLY A 283 -8.62 -23.92 26.34
CA GLY A 283 -7.67 -24.89 26.90
C GLY A 283 -6.55 -25.28 25.92
N GLU A 284 -5.79 -26.31 26.29
CA GLU A 284 -4.64 -26.79 25.54
C GLU A 284 -4.89 -28.20 24.99
N SER A 285 -4.61 -28.42 23.70
CA SER A 285 -4.73 -29.73 23.05
C SER A 285 -3.50 -30.04 22.20
N PRO A 286 -2.76 -31.13 22.48
CA PRO A 286 -1.70 -31.59 21.59
C PRO A 286 -2.22 -32.41 20.41
N ALA A 287 -3.54 -32.43 20.19
CA ALA A 287 -4.13 -33.17 19.09
C ALA A 287 -3.87 -32.43 17.78
N SER A 288 -3.32 -33.15 16.80
CA SER A 288 -2.95 -32.56 15.51
C SER A 288 -4.20 -32.47 14.62
N ILE A 289 -4.83 -31.30 14.58
CA ILE A 289 -6.05 -31.07 13.80
C ILE A 289 -5.69 -30.94 12.31
N PHE A 290 -6.42 -31.62 11.42
CA PHE A 290 -6.11 -31.55 10.00
C PHE A 290 -6.65 -30.26 9.37
N THR A 291 -7.93 -29.96 9.53
CA THR A 291 -8.49 -28.70 9.03
C THR A 291 -9.47 -28.08 10.01
N ILE A 292 -9.52 -26.75 10.03
CA ILE A 292 -10.57 -25.97 10.70
C ILE A 292 -11.12 -24.97 9.69
N ARG A 293 -12.45 -24.98 9.50
CA ARG A 293 -13.20 -23.95 8.79
C ARG A 293 -14.06 -23.17 9.78
N VAL A 294 -13.92 -21.85 9.74
CA VAL A 294 -14.68 -20.92 10.59
C VAL A 294 -15.61 -20.10 9.70
N ASP A 295 -16.90 -20.45 9.63
CA ASP A 295 -17.95 -19.63 9.02
C ASP A 295 -18.67 -18.74 10.05
N GLY A 296 -18.61 -19.12 11.33
CA GLY A 296 -19.06 -18.35 12.50
C GLY A 296 -17.87 -17.72 13.23
N GLU A 297 -17.67 -18.03 14.52
CA GLU A 297 -16.58 -17.44 15.30
C GLU A 297 -15.76 -18.50 16.05
N LEU A 298 -14.44 -18.37 16.00
CA LEU A 298 -13.50 -19.08 16.85
C LEU A 298 -12.81 -18.08 17.79
N ASP A 299 -13.08 -18.18 19.08
CA ASP A 299 -12.67 -17.19 20.10
C ASP A 299 -11.76 -17.82 21.16
N PHE A 300 -10.53 -17.34 21.27
CA PHE A 300 -9.55 -17.87 22.22
C PHE A 300 -9.68 -17.21 23.60
N ALA A 301 -9.58 -18.01 24.65
CA ALA A 301 -9.60 -17.47 26.00
C ALA A 301 -8.40 -16.54 26.27
N THR A 302 -8.67 -15.38 26.87
CA THR A 302 -7.65 -14.37 27.20
C THR A 302 -7.11 -14.49 28.63
N ASP A 303 -7.74 -15.34 29.46
CA ASP A 303 -7.50 -15.46 30.90
C ASP A 303 -6.75 -16.74 31.32
N ARG A 304 -6.37 -17.59 30.36
CA ARG A 304 -5.70 -18.87 30.58
C ARG A 304 -4.95 -19.33 29.33
N ASP A 305 -3.96 -20.18 29.53
CA ASP A 305 -3.15 -20.71 28.44
C ASP A 305 -4.01 -21.51 27.44
N THR A 306 -3.74 -21.29 26.15
CA THR A 306 -4.33 -22.02 25.04
C THR A 306 -3.24 -22.52 24.08
N PHE A 307 -3.42 -23.75 23.58
CA PHE A 307 -2.50 -24.37 22.62
C PHE A 307 -3.32 -25.17 21.60
N LEU A 308 -3.26 -24.75 20.34
CA LEU A 308 -3.87 -25.41 19.19
C LEU A 308 -2.79 -25.87 18.22
N GLU A 309 -2.74 -27.17 17.92
CA GLU A 309 -1.95 -27.71 16.82
C GLU A 309 -2.86 -28.01 15.62
N VAL A 310 -2.56 -27.39 14.47
CA VAL A 310 -3.41 -27.50 13.27
C VAL A 310 -2.58 -27.45 11.99
N ASP A 311 -2.93 -28.22 10.96
CA ASP A 311 -2.31 -28.07 9.64
C ASP A 311 -2.85 -26.81 8.94
N THR A 312 -4.16 -26.75 8.70
CA THR A 312 -4.76 -25.64 7.97
C THR A 312 -5.99 -25.06 8.69
N LEU A 313 -5.91 -23.80 9.12
CA LEU A 313 -7.02 -23.02 9.66
C LEU A 313 -7.47 -22.01 8.61
N VAL A 314 -8.75 -22.08 8.24
CA VAL A 314 -9.39 -21.16 7.28
C VAL A 314 -10.54 -20.44 7.96
N VAL A 315 -10.48 -19.11 7.95
CA VAL A 315 -11.62 -18.25 8.29
C VAL A 315 -12.32 -17.89 6.98
N ALA A 316 -13.59 -18.26 6.85
CA ALA A 316 -14.40 -17.96 5.67
C ALA A 316 -14.80 -16.47 5.67
N PRO A 317 -15.32 -15.91 4.57
CA PRO A 317 -15.67 -14.48 4.48
C PRO A 317 -16.64 -13.99 5.55
N SER A 318 -17.57 -14.83 6.02
CA SER A 318 -18.51 -14.49 7.10
C SER A 318 -17.96 -14.79 8.50
N GLY A 319 -16.77 -15.38 8.58
CA GLY A 319 -16.22 -15.89 9.81
C GLY A 319 -15.34 -14.87 10.52
N THR A 320 -15.11 -15.11 11.81
CA THR A 320 -14.22 -14.31 12.65
C THR A 320 -13.27 -15.21 13.43
N LEU A 321 -11.98 -14.88 13.41
CA LEU A 321 -11.01 -15.40 14.36
C LEU A 321 -10.71 -14.31 15.39
N ARG A 322 -10.93 -14.62 16.67
CA ARG A 322 -10.63 -13.72 17.78
C ARG A 322 -9.63 -14.34 18.76
N ILE A 323 -8.57 -13.61 19.06
CA ILE A 323 -7.58 -13.91 20.09
C ILE A 323 -7.37 -12.63 20.92
N GLY A 324 -8.34 -12.34 21.79
CA GLY A 324 -8.40 -11.06 22.51
C GLY A 324 -8.91 -9.90 21.65
N THR A 325 -9.18 -8.76 22.31
CA THR A 325 -9.62 -7.50 21.70
C THR A 325 -8.79 -6.34 22.25
N THR A 326 -8.95 -5.13 21.71
CA THR A 326 -8.31 -3.93 22.27
C THR A 326 -8.67 -3.71 23.75
N GLU A 327 -9.92 -3.94 24.15
CA GLU A 327 -10.40 -3.77 25.52
C GLU A 327 -10.09 -4.96 26.43
N ASN A 328 -9.93 -6.15 25.85
CA ASN A 328 -9.64 -7.38 26.56
C ASN A 328 -8.55 -8.19 25.83
N PRO A 329 -7.29 -7.71 25.81
CA PRO A 329 -6.19 -8.43 25.20
C PRO A 329 -5.88 -9.70 25.99
N VAL A 330 -5.16 -10.65 25.38
CA VAL A 330 -4.63 -11.82 26.09
C VAL A 330 -3.77 -11.35 27.26
N ALA A 331 -4.10 -11.84 28.46
CA ALA A 331 -3.47 -11.38 29.68
C ALA A 331 -1.95 -11.60 29.62
N PRO A 332 -1.13 -10.68 30.16
CA PRO A 332 0.30 -10.72 29.91
C PRO A 332 1.06 -11.96 30.43
N ASP A 333 0.48 -12.68 31.40
CA ASP A 333 1.00 -13.93 31.97
C ASP A 333 0.36 -15.20 31.39
N VAL A 334 -0.50 -15.04 30.38
CA VAL A 334 -1.19 -16.10 29.64
C VAL A 334 -0.58 -16.27 28.26
N GLN A 335 -0.47 -17.50 27.77
CA GLN A 335 -0.01 -17.81 26.41
C GLN A 335 -1.16 -18.27 25.50
N ALA A 336 -1.21 -17.76 24.27
CA ALA A 336 -2.08 -18.30 23.22
C ALA A 336 -1.23 -18.74 22.03
N VAL A 337 -1.17 -20.05 21.77
CA VAL A 337 -0.30 -20.64 20.76
C VAL A 337 -1.09 -21.36 19.68
N ILE A 338 -0.83 -21.01 18.43
CA ILE A 338 -1.22 -21.77 17.25
C ILE A 338 0.05 -22.36 16.62
N SER A 339 0.22 -23.68 16.75
CA SER A 339 1.32 -24.42 16.13
C SER A 339 0.86 -25.04 14.81
N ILE A 340 1.48 -24.63 13.71
CA ILE A 340 1.22 -25.18 12.39
C ILE A 340 1.91 -26.54 12.27
N ALA A 341 1.10 -27.59 12.20
CA ALA A 341 1.53 -28.99 12.33
C ALA A 341 2.45 -29.44 11.19
N ASP A 342 3.47 -30.24 11.52
CA ASP A 342 4.27 -30.94 10.52
C ASP A 342 3.66 -32.30 10.14
N ASN A 343 2.79 -32.29 9.13
CA ASN A 343 2.26 -33.52 8.53
C ASN A 343 3.12 -34.07 7.37
N GLY A 344 4.38 -33.65 7.26
CA GLY A 344 5.27 -34.01 6.16
C GLY A 344 4.93 -33.30 4.84
N PRO A 345 5.29 -33.87 3.67
CA PRO A 345 5.04 -33.26 2.36
C PRO A 345 3.56 -33.02 2.09
N ILE A 346 3.23 -31.85 1.54
CA ILE A 346 1.86 -31.45 1.17
C ILE A 346 1.31 -32.36 0.06
N ASP A 347 0.07 -32.81 0.21
CA ASP A 347 -0.63 -33.56 -0.83
C ASP A 347 -1.15 -32.60 -1.92
N VAL A 348 -0.40 -32.47 -3.01
CA VAL A 348 -0.76 -31.63 -4.17
C VAL A 348 -2.04 -32.06 -4.90
N ALA A 349 -2.59 -33.24 -4.61
CA ALA A 349 -3.90 -33.63 -5.13
C ALA A 349 -5.04 -32.98 -4.34
N TRP A 350 -4.84 -32.76 -3.04
CA TRP A 350 -5.75 -32.02 -2.17
C TRP A 350 -5.54 -30.51 -2.32
N ASP A 351 -4.29 -30.09 -2.37
CA ASP A 351 -3.89 -28.68 -2.45
C ASP A 351 -3.07 -28.40 -3.72
N PRO A 352 -3.73 -28.24 -4.88
CA PRO A 352 -3.06 -28.00 -6.15
C PRO A 352 -2.45 -26.60 -6.26
N MET A 353 -2.69 -25.69 -5.31
CA MET A 353 -2.11 -24.34 -5.30
C MET A 353 -1.04 -24.16 -4.23
N LEU A 354 -0.75 -25.21 -3.46
CA LEU A 354 0.08 -25.14 -2.25
C LEU A 354 -0.38 -24.02 -1.33
N LEU A 355 -1.68 -23.83 -1.12
CA LEU A 355 -2.26 -22.86 -0.19
C LEU A 355 -2.23 -23.38 1.26
N SER A 356 -2.46 -24.66 1.55
CA SER A 356 -2.17 -25.30 2.85
C SER A 356 -0.67 -25.35 3.09
N ARG A 357 -0.08 -25.24 4.27
CA ARG A 357 -0.62 -25.29 5.62
C ARG A 357 -0.36 -23.96 6.30
N GLY A 358 -1.24 -23.54 7.19
CA GLY A 358 -1.17 -22.20 7.75
C GLY A 358 -2.49 -21.68 8.29
N LEU A 359 -2.43 -20.42 8.73
CA LEU A 359 -3.58 -19.61 9.10
C LEU A 359 -3.92 -18.71 7.91
N ILE A 360 -5.10 -18.92 7.32
CA ILE A 360 -5.53 -18.17 6.13
C ILE A 360 -6.91 -17.59 6.40
N SER A 361 -7.09 -16.28 6.24
CA SER A 361 -8.37 -15.62 6.49
C SER A 361 -8.93 -14.99 5.22
N HIS A 362 -10.23 -15.16 5.00
CA HIS A 362 -11.07 -14.35 4.13
C HIS A 362 -12.02 -13.42 4.91
N GLY A 363 -12.14 -13.62 6.22
CA GLY A 363 -13.02 -12.84 7.08
C GLY A 363 -12.24 -12.07 8.14
N ALA A 364 -12.97 -11.61 9.15
CA ALA A 364 -12.45 -10.76 10.20
C ALA A 364 -11.38 -11.48 11.05
N VAL A 365 -10.30 -10.76 11.36
CA VAL A 365 -9.24 -11.23 12.27
C VAL A 365 -8.97 -10.17 13.34
N GLU A 366 -9.14 -10.57 14.60
CA GLU A 366 -8.85 -9.74 15.76
C GLU A 366 -7.87 -10.49 16.67
N ILE A 367 -6.64 -10.01 16.80
CA ILE A 367 -5.58 -10.65 17.60
C ILE A 367 -4.92 -9.57 18.46
N HIS A 368 -5.11 -9.61 19.78
CA HIS A 368 -4.59 -8.60 20.69
C HIS A 368 -3.84 -9.23 21.85
N GLY A 369 -2.51 -9.21 21.75
CA GLY A 369 -1.61 -9.63 22.82
C GLY A 369 -1.39 -8.54 23.85
N ALA A 370 -0.56 -8.85 24.85
CA ALA A 370 -0.13 -7.86 25.82
C ALA A 370 0.83 -6.85 25.16
N GLN A 371 0.47 -5.56 25.27
CA GLN A 371 1.26 -4.45 24.76
C GLN A 371 2.71 -4.50 25.28
N LYS A 372 3.64 -4.21 24.36
CA LYS A 372 5.07 -4.23 24.63
C LYS A 372 5.81 -3.35 23.61
N ASP A 373 6.81 -2.60 24.08
CA ASP A 373 7.73 -1.90 23.19
C ASP A 373 8.47 -2.93 22.31
N ALA A 374 8.43 -2.76 21.00
CA ALA A 374 9.10 -3.67 20.10
C ALA A 374 10.60 -3.50 20.08
N PHE A 375 11.10 -2.27 20.23
CA PHE A 375 12.53 -1.98 20.37
C PHE A 375 12.77 -0.64 21.05
N VAL A 376 13.98 -0.49 21.61
CA VAL A 376 14.42 0.74 22.28
C VAL A 376 15.86 1.03 21.90
N ARG A 377 16.18 2.31 21.69
CA ARG A 377 17.55 2.79 21.47
C ARG A 377 18.37 2.72 22.76
N LEU A 378 19.67 2.46 22.63
CA LEU A 378 20.59 2.46 23.77
C LEU A 378 21.08 3.86 24.13
N ALA A 379 21.12 4.17 25.42
CA ALA A 379 21.70 5.41 25.95
C ALA A 379 23.23 5.38 26.02
N VAL A 380 23.81 4.19 26.14
CA VAL A 380 25.26 3.97 26.27
C VAL A 380 25.66 2.81 25.37
N ASP A 381 26.74 2.98 24.63
CA ASP A 381 27.33 1.93 23.81
C ASP A 381 27.74 0.74 24.70
N PRO A 382 27.16 -0.45 24.54
CA PRO A 382 27.53 -1.60 25.33
C PRO A 382 28.75 -2.28 24.68
N MET A 383 29.69 -2.69 25.51
CA MET A 383 30.97 -3.24 25.08
C MET A 383 31.00 -4.75 25.23
N LYS A 384 31.88 -5.40 24.47
CA LYS A 384 32.16 -6.82 24.61
C LYS A 384 32.47 -7.17 26.07
N GLY A 385 31.76 -8.16 26.58
CA GLY A 385 31.89 -8.65 27.95
C GLY A 385 30.93 -8.00 28.95
N ASP A 386 30.22 -6.94 28.57
CA ASP A 386 29.14 -6.38 29.39
C ASP A 386 27.98 -7.36 29.49
N THR A 387 27.19 -7.26 30.57
CA THR A 387 26.00 -8.08 30.84
C THR A 387 24.78 -7.21 31.17
N ALA A 388 24.84 -5.94 30.79
CA ALA A 388 23.80 -4.96 31.05
C ALA A 388 23.71 -3.99 29.88
N LEU A 389 22.50 -3.71 29.43
CA LEU A 389 22.17 -2.74 28.40
C LEU A 389 21.49 -1.55 29.08
N VAL A 390 21.94 -0.33 28.79
CA VAL A 390 21.32 0.90 29.31
C VAL A 390 20.52 1.52 28.19
N LEU A 391 19.19 1.52 28.32
CA LEU A 391 18.24 2.03 27.34
C LEU A 391 18.01 3.53 27.54
N GLU A 392 17.60 4.24 26.47
CA GLU A 392 17.25 5.66 26.54
C GLU A 392 16.04 5.93 27.45
N SER A 393 15.07 5.03 27.42
CA SER A 393 13.89 5.03 28.29
C SER A 393 13.70 3.66 28.96
N PRO A 394 13.05 3.60 30.13
CA PRO A 394 12.59 2.32 30.68
C PRO A 394 11.65 1.63 29.68
N PRO A 395 11.88 0.35 29.33
CA PRO A 395 11.05 -0.32 28.34
C PRO A 395 9.68 -0.68 28.93
N GLU A 396 8.62 -0.50 28.14
CA GLU A 396 7.26 -0.88 28.51
C GLU A 396 6.96 -2.34 28.14
N GLY A 397 6.31 -3.05 29.06
CA GLY A 397 5.88 -4.44 28.85
C GLY A 397 6.98 -5.52 28.90
N TRP A 398 8.27 -5.14 28.89
CA TRP A 398 9.41 -6.09 28.91
C TRP A 398 9.50 -6.87 30.23
N ARG A 399 9.89 -8.15 30.15
CA ARG A 399 9.92 -9.09 31.29
C ARG A 399 11.19 -9.93 31.32
N VAL A 400 11.54 -10.39 32.52
CA VAL A 400 12.55 -11.45 32.68
C VAL A 400 12.13 -12.69 31.92
N GLY A 401 13.02 -13.23 31.09
CA GLY A 401 12.77 -14.35 30.19
C GLY A 401 12.50 -13.96 28.74
N ASP A 402 12.22 -12.68 28.45
CA ASP A 402 12.04 -12.21 27.08
C ASP A 402 13.31 -12.40 26.25
N LYS A 403 13.12 -12.78 24.98
CA LYS A 403 14.16 -12.86 23.95
C LYS A 403 14.37 -11.50 23.31
N LEU A 404 15.63 -11.08 23.29
CA LEU A 404 16.07 -9.84 22.71
C LEU A 404 17.04 -10.09 21.55
N VAL A 405 17.07 -9.16 20.60
CA VAL A 405 18.16 -9.04 19.63
C VAL A 405 18.76 -7.64 19.74
N LEU A 406 20.04 -7.58 20.08
CA LEU A 406 20.85 -6.37 20.07
C LEU A 406 21.44 -6.18 18.67
N THR A 407 21.24 -5.02 18.05
CA THR A 407 21.74 -4.75 16.69
C THR A 407 23.27 -4.73 16.64
N GLY A 408 23.86 -5.38 15.64
CA GLY A 408 25.27 -5.16 15.30
C GLY A 408 25.51 -3.74 14.78
N THR A 409 26.67 -3.16 15.11
CA THR A 409 26.98 -1.77 14.73
C THR A 409 28.03 -1.66 13.62
N HIS A 410 28.75 -2.74 13.29
CA HIS A 410 29.72 -2.72 12.20
C HIS A 410 29.37 -3.68 11.06
N LEU A 411 29.66 -3.22 9.85
CA LEU A 411 29.61 -4.06 8.66
C LEU A 411 30.82 -5.02 8.68
N THR A 412 30.57 -6.32 8.80
CA THR A 412 31.66 -7.29 8.94
C THR A 412 32.41 -7.52 7.60
N PRO A 413 33.73 -7.76 7.64
CA PRO A 413 34.47 -8.18 6.46
C PRO A 413 34.05 -9.57 5.97
N HIS A 414 33.80 -9.72 4.68
CA HIS A 414 33.43 -10.99 4.06
C HIS A 414 34.27 -11.26 2.78
N GLY A 415 34.31 -12.51 2.33
CA GLY A 415 34.99 -12.91 1.09
C GLY A 415 34.20 -12.55 -0.18
N GLU A 416 34.78 -12.66 -1.38
CA GLU A 416 34.02 -12.43 -2.61
C GLU A 416 32.89 -13.47 -2.76
N ALA A 417 31.64 -13.01 -2.85
CA ALA A 417 30.49 -13.84 -3.22
C ALA A 417 30.35 -13.89 -4.75
N GLU A 418 30.08 -15.06 -5.31
CA GLU A 418 29.72 -15.15 -6.73
C GLU A 418 28.34 -14.51 -6.97
N TYR A 419 28.12 -14.04 -8.20
CA TYR A 419 26.85 -13.43 -8.57
C TYR A 419 25.71 -14.44 -8.44
N GLY A 420 24.68 -14.10 -7.66
CA GLY A 420 23.51 -14.94 -7.43
C GLY A 420 23.65 -15.95 -6.30
N GLU A 421 24.78 -15.98 -5.59
CA GLU A 421 24.94 -16.77 -4.34
C GLU A 421 24.56 -15.94 -3.11
N PRO A 422 24.14 -16.55 -2.00
CA PRO A 422 23.94 -15.86 -0.73
C PRO A 422 25.17 -15.06 -0.31
N TYR A 423 24.93 -13.88 0.27
CA TYR A 423 25.99 -13.03 0.75
C TYR A 423 26.68 -13.69 1.98
N PRO A 424 28.00 -13.89 1.98
CA PRO A 424 28.71 -14.67 2.99
C PRO A 424 29.08 -13.84 4.23
N GLY A 425 28.46 -12.67 4.42
CA GLY A 425 28.76 -11.76 5.53
C GLY A 425 27.95 -12.11 6.76
N ASP A 426 28.64 -12.37 7.87
CA ASP A 426 28.01 -12.46 9.18
C ASP A 426 27.62 -11.05 9.67
N THR A 427 26.78 -10.99 10.67
CA THR A 427 26.42 -9.75 11.36
C THR A 427 26.91 -9.81 12.81
N GLU A 428 26.99 -8.65 13.46
CA GLU A 428 27.39 -8.55 14.88
C GLU A 428 26.17 -8.48 15.81
N ASP A 429 24.96 -8.77 15.31
CA ASP A 429 23.78 -8.86 16.17
C ASP A 429 23.89 -10.01 17.19
N GLU A 430 23.23 -9.82 18.33
CA GLU A 430 23.29 -10.75 19.44
C GLU A 430 21.89 -11.09 19.97
N GLU A 431 21.55 -12.38 19.92
CA GLU A 431 20.40 -12.94 20.62
C GLU A 431 20.71 -13.08 22.12
N LEU A 432 19.85 -12.51 22.96
CA LEU A 432 20.03 -12.38 24.41
C LEU A 432 18.73 -12.70 25.13
N VAL A 433 18.81 -13.09 26.41
CA VAL A 433 17.63 -13.29 27.26
C VAL A 433 17.70 -12.38 28.48
N ILE A 434 16.59 -11.70 28.80
CA ILE A 434 16.50 -10.85 29.99
C ILE A 434 16.57 -11.70 31.27
N VAL A 435 17.48 -11.37 32.18
CA VAL A 435 17.57 -11.97 33.52
C VAL A 435 17.18 -11.05 34.67
N ALA A 436 17.23 -9.73 34.46
CA ALA A 436 16.73 -8.72 35.41
C ALA A 436 16.49 -7.38 34.70
N ILE A 437 15.60 -6.54 35.26
CA ILE A 437 15.32 -5.18 34.79
C ILE A 437 15.36 -4.25 36.00
N ASP A 438 16.17 -3.20 35.92
CA ASP A 438 16.34 -2.16 36.94
C ASP A 438 16.16 -0.77 36.30
N GLY A 439 14.91 -0.29 36.21
CA GLY A 439 14.59 0.96 35.52
C GLY A 439 14.84 0.85 34.01
N ASN A 440 15.71 1.71 33.47
CA ASN A 440 16.17 1.66 32.08
C ASN A 440 17.40 0.76 31.86
N THR A 441 17.77 -0.07 32.84
CA THR A 441 18.88 -1.02 32.68
C THR A 441 18.34 -2.45 32.59
N VAL A 442 18.67 -3.15 31.51
CA VAL A 442 18.29 -4.54 31.25
C VAL A 442 19.52 -5.42 31.40
N HIS A 443 19.45 -6.43 32.27
CA HIS A 443 20.52 -7.42 32.46
C HIS A 443 20.26 -8.66 31.60
N VAL A 444 21.31 -9.15 30.94
CA VAL A 444 21.23 -10.28 30.00
C VAL A 444 21.94 -11.54 30.52
N ASP A 445 21.55 -12.70 30.00
CA ASP A 445 21.93 -14.03 30.46
C ASP A 445 23.41 -14.40 30.26
N ARG A 446 24.10 -13.70 29.36
CA ARG A 446 25.50 -13.93 29.02
C ARG A 446 26.25 -12.63 28.72
N PRO A 447 27.58 -12.62 28.84
CA PRO A 447 28.39 -11.49 28.37
C PRO A 447 28.26 -11.30 26.85
N LEU A 448 28.23 -10.04 26.41
CA LEU A 448 28.26 -9.67 24.99
C LEU A 448 29.53 -10.19 24.30
N GLN A 449 29.37 -10.64 23.06
CA GLN A 449 30.46 -11.15 22.22
C GLN A 449 31.12 -10.05 21.39
N TYR A 450 30.39 -9.00 21.04
CA TYR A 450 30.84 -7.90 20.20
C TYR A 450 30.81 -6.57 20.96
N ASN A 451 31.49 -5.58 20.40
CA ASN A 451 31.26 -4.21 20.81
C ASN A 451 30.14 -3.65 19.95
N HIS A 452 29.25 -2.85 20.54
CA HIS A 452 28.17 -2.18 19.82
C HIS A 452 28.34 -0.67 19.92
N GLU A 453 29.56 -0.22 19.64
CA GLU A 453 29.92 1.20 19.60
C GLU A 453 29.36 1.86 18.35
N GLY A 454 28.68 3.00 18.54
CA GLY A 454 28.30 3.86 17.43
C GLY A 454 29.51 4.42 16.69
N ALA A 455 29.33 4.75 15.40
CA ALA A 455 30.38 5.42 14.63
C ALA A 455 30.74 6.82 15.17
N ARG A 456 29.82 7.43 15.95
CA ARG A 456 29.99 8.68 16.71
C ARG A 456 29.25 8.57 18.05
N ASP A 457 29.54 9.50 18.96
CA ASP A 457 28.95 9.52 20.31
C ASP A 457 27.41 9.64 20.31
N ASP A 458 26.83 10.26 19.29
CA ASP A 458 25.39 10.48 19.11
C ASP A 458 24.68 9.32 18.37
N LEU A 459 25.43 8.41 17.73
CA LEU A 459 24.88 7.25 17.03
C LEU A 459 24.92 6.04 17.97
N LYS A 460 23.85 5.24 18.03
CA LYS A 460 23.68 4.20 19.05
C LYS A 460 23.03 2.95 18.45
N ALA A 461 23.37 1.80 19.01
CA ALA A 461 22.65 0.55 18.72
C ALA A 461 21.22 0.57 19.28
N TYR A 462 20.40 -0.34 18.76
CA TYR A 462 19.05 -0.62 19.23
C TYR A 462 18.98 -2.04 19.79
N VAL A 463 18.02 -2.28 20.66
CA VAL A 463 17.67 -3.62 21.13
C VAL A 463 16.18 -3.87 20.94
N ALA A 464 15.85 -4.92 20.21
CA ALA A 464 14.48 -5.32 19.89
C ALA A 464 14.05 -6.53 20.73
N ASN A 465 12.78 -6.57 21.11
CA ASN A 465 12.15 -7.64 21.88
C ASN A 465 11.18 -8.43 21.00
N TYR A 466 11.39 -9.73 20.88
CA TYR A 466 10.62 -10.59 19.99
C TYR A 466 9.63 -11.49 20.73
N THR A 467 9.63 -11.49 22.05
CA THR A 467 8.70 -12.32 22.82
C THR A 467 7.33 -11.66 22.85
N ARG A 468 6.32 -12.39 22.40
CA ARG A 468 4.90 -12.06 22.59
C ARG A 468 4.17 -13.20 23.28
N ASN A 469 3.01 -12.89 23.85
CA ASN A 469 2.20 -13.89 24.55
C ASN A 469 1.13 -14.53 23.65
N ILE A 470 1.00 -14.05 22.41
CA ILE A 470 0.36 -14.76 21.31
C ILE A 470 1.44 -15.21 20.34
N ARG A 471 1.41 -16.48 19.93
CA ARG A 471 2.41 -17.03 19.01
C ARG A 471 1.79 -17.92 17.95
N VAL A 472 2.09 -17.63 16.69
CA VAL A 472 1.87 -18.54 15.56
C VAL A 472 3.23 -19.08 15.13
N GLU A 473 3.40 -20.40 15.12
CA GLU A 473 4.70 -21.03 14.86
C GLU A 473 4.62 -22.24 13.94
N THR A 474 5.73 -22.64 13.34
CA THR A 474 5.85 -23.96 12.69
C THR A 474 6.30 -25.01 13.71
N GLU A 475 5.58 -26.13 13.80
CA GLU A 475 6.00 -27.28 14.60
C GLU A 475 7.38 -27.80 14.15
N ASN A 476 8.30 -28.11 15.05
CA ASN A 476 9.62 -28.68 14.72
C ASN A 476 10.51 -27.87 13.76
N ALA A 477 10.30 -26.54 13.67
CA ALA A 477 10.97 -25.64 12.73
C ALA A 477 12.48 -25.86 12.50
N ASP A 478 13.27 -26.06 13.56
CA ASP A 478 14.73 -26.21 13.52
C ASP A 478 15.22 -27.37 12.62
N GLY A 479 14.36 -28.37 12.37
CA GLY A 479 14.68 -29.55 11.57
C GLY A 479 13.97 -29.61 10.21
N LEU A 480 13.07 -28.67 9.93
CA LEU A 480 12.19 -28.75 8.77
C LEU A 480 12.77 -28.06 7.53
N PRO A 481 12.62 -28.68 6.34
CA PRO A 481 12.89 -27.98 5.10
C PRO A 481 11.87 -26.86 4.90
N ALA A 482 12.31 -25.72 4.34
CA ALA A 482 11.48 -24.53 4.17
C ALA A 482 10.10 -24.83 3.57
N HIS A 483 10.02 -25.63 2.50
CA HIS A 483 8.77 -25.98 1.80
C HIS A 483 7.70 -26.71 2.65
N GLN A 484 8.01 -27.16 3.88
CA GLN A 484 7.05 -27.79 4.80
C GLN A 484 6.58 -26.88 5.93
N ARG A 485 7.13 -25.66 6.06
CA ARG A 485 6.74 -24.71 7.10
C ARG A 485 5.32 -24.17 6.90
N GLY A 486 4.74 -23.68 8.00
CA GLY A 486 3.48 -22.94 7.99
C GLY A 486 3.65 -21.53 7.41
N HIS A 487 2.54 -20.85 7.13
CA HIS A 487 2.53 -19.43 6.77
C HIS A 487 1.22 -18.79 7.26
N VAL A 488 1.16 -17.46 7.19
CA VAL A 488 -0.07 -16.70 7.48
C VAL A 488 -0.41 -15.84 6.28
N MET A 489 -1.69 -15.81 5.92
CA MET A 489 -2.21 -14.97 4.83
C MET A 489 -3.60 -14.43 5.17
N PHE A 490 -3.71 -13.12 5.32
CA PHE A 490 -4.98 -12.41 5.42
C PHE A 490 -5.36 -11.90 4.05
N MET A 491 -6.43 -12.43 3.48
CA MET A 491 -6.72 -12.37 2.06
C MET A 491 -8.10 -11.79 1.79
N HIS A 492 -8.17 -10.82 0.89
CA HIS A 492 -9.43 -10.22 0.38
C HIS A 492 -10.33 -9.57 1.44
N SER A 493 -9.80 -9.28 2.63
CA SER A 493 -10.50 -8.60 3.73
C SER A 493 -9.58 -7.54 4.32
N ASP A 494 -10.10 -6.34 4.51
CA ASP A 494 -9.51 -5.20 5.21
C ASP A 494 -9.77 -5.22 6.73
N ASP A 495 -10.82 -5.91 7.19
CA ASP A 495 -11.15 -6.15 8.61
C ASP A 495 -10.11 -7.06 9.32
N ILE A 496 -8.90 -6.52 9.51
CA ILE A 496 -7.73 -7.19 10.06
C ILE A 496 -7.09 -6.27 11.11
N ASP A 497 -7.12 -6.68 12.37
CA ASP A 497 -6.36 -6.06 13.46
C ASP A 497 -5.53 -7.10 14.20
N VAL A 498 -4.20 -7.00 14.04
CA VAL A 498 -3.22 -7.92 14.62
C VAL A 498 -2.20 -7.12 15.42
N ARG A 499 -2.30 -7.23 16.74
CA ARG A 499 -1.46 -6.53 17.70
C ARG A 499 -0.70 -7.46 18.62
N TYR A 500 0.60 -7.21 18.75
CA TYR A 500 1.48 -7.85 19.73
C TYR A 500 1.50 -9.39 19.64
N ALA A 501 1.58 -9.95 18.43
CA ALA A 501 1.74 -11.38 18.18
C ALA A 501 3.13 -11.72 17.61
N GLU A 502 3.63 -12.92 17.94
CA GLU A 502 4.90 -13.47 17.44
C GLU A 502 4.62 -14.50 16.32
N PHE A 503 5.34 -14.36 15.22
CA PHE A 503 5.32 -15.22 14.03
C PHE A 503 6.69 -15.88 13.92
N TYR A 504 6.78 -17.10 14.44
CA TYR A 504 8.06 -17.77 14.70
C TYR A 504 8.32 -18.91 13.71
N GLU A 505 9.42 -18.80 12.97
CA GLU A 505 9.89 -19.78 11.98
C GLU A 505 8.82 -20.18 10.96
N LEU A 506 8.02 -19.20 10.55
CA LEU A 506 6.99 -19.33 9.52
C LEU A 506 7.55 -18.92 8.14
N GLY A 507 6.72 -19.08 7.13
CA GLY A 507 7.07 -18.83 5.75
C GLY A 507 7.78 -20.01 5.10
N ARG A 508 7.49 -20.20 3.82
CA ARG A 508 8.07 -21.28 3.01
C ARG A 508 8.36 -20.91 1.55
N THR A 509 7.93 -19.73 1.10
CA THR A 509 8.49 -19.15 -0.12
C THR A 509 9.95 -18.85 0.15
N ASP A 510 10.86 -19.61 -0.47
CA ASP A 510 12.30 -19.50 -0.27
C ASP A 510 12.88 -18.50 -1.27
N LYS A 511 13.30 -17.33 -0.80
CA LYS A 511 13.86 -16.27 -1.66
C LYS A 511 15.33 -16.51 -2.01
N ALA A 512 16.00 -17.53 -1.45
CA ALA A 512 17.29 -18.00 -1.96
C ALA A 512 17.14 -18.68 -3.33
N HIS A 513 15.93 -19.12 -3.66
CA HIS A 513 15.58 -19.71 -4.94
C HIS A 513 14.54 -18.86 -5.67
N ARG A 514 14.42 -19.07 -6.99
CA ARG A 514 13.41 -18.34 -7.78
C ARG A 514 12.03 -18.80 -7.32
N ALA A 515 11.17 -17.86 -6.97
CA ALA A 515 9.77 -18.13 -6.65
C ALA A 515 8.90 -17.88 -7.89
N THR A 516 7.85 -18.67 -8.07
CA THR A 516 6.96 -18.61 -9.25
C THR A 516 5.50 -18.65 -8.80
N GLU A 517 4.60 -18.04 -9.57
CA GLU A 517 3.16 -18.19 -9.30
C GLU A 517 2.73 -19.64 -9.51
N ALA A 518 1.81 -20.14 -8.69
CA ALA A 518 1.33 -21.53 -8.83
C ALA A 518 0.76 -21.81 -10.23
N GLY A 519 -0.01 -20.86 -10.78
CA GLY A 519 -0.63 -20.98 -12.11
C GLY A 519 0.36 -20.96 -13.29
N GLU A 520 1.61 -20.57 -13.08
CA GLU A 520 2.65 -20.54 -14.11
C GLU A 520 3.49 -21.82 -14.18
N LEU A 521 3.29 -22.75 -13.25
CA LEU A 521 4.04 -24.01 -13.19
C LEU A 521 3.39 -25.09 -14.06
N ASP A 522 4.19 -25.75 -14.91
CA ASP A 522 3.74 -26.90 -15.72
C ASP A 522 3.26 -28.08 -14.87
N ALA A 523 3.86 -28.26 -13.69
CA ALA A 523 3.50 -29.26 -12.70
C ALA A 523 3.89 -28.80 -11.30
N ILE A 524 2.96 -28.90 -10.37
CA ILE A 524 3.18 -28.58 -8.96
C ILE A 524 3.56 -29.85 -8.21
N ALA A 525 4.68 -29.77 -7.51
CA ALA A 525 5.19 -30.77 -6.57
C ALA A 525 5.22 -30.19 -5.14
N PRO A 526 5.24 -31.03 -4.09
CA PRO A 526 5.22 -30.55 -2.70
C PRO A 526 6.38 -29.62 -2.31
N ASP A 527 7.49 -29.66 -3.07
CA ASP A 527 8.68 -28.84 -2.89
C ASP A 527 8.78 -27.69 -3.91
N SER A 528 7.69 -27.38 -4.62
CA SER A 528 7.66 -26.24 -5.56
C SER A 528 7.72 -24.92 -4.78
N ASN A 529 8.61 -24.03 -5.22
CA ASN A 529 8.77 -22.71 -4.59
C ASN A 529 7.73 -21.72 -5.12
N VAL A 530 6.54 -21.74 -4.52
CA VAL A 530 5.43 -20.85 -4.86
C VAL A 530 5.51 -19.56 -4.05
N LYS A 531 5.18 -18.42 -4.67
CA LYS A 531 5.13 -17.11 -4.00
C LYS A 531 3.98 -17.00 -2.98
N GLY A 532 4.06 -16.01 -2.10
CA GLY A 532 2.96 -15.64 -1.21
C GLY A 532 2.83 -16.52 0.04
N ARG A 533 3.85 -17.27 0.45
CA ARG A 533 3.82 -18.12 1.65
C ARG A 533 4.83 -17.56 2.66
N TYR A 534 4.44 -16.50 3.36
CA TYR A 534 5.30 -15.71 4.24
C TYR A 534 4.80 -15.74 5.70
N PRO A 535 5.62 -15.33 6.68
CA PRO A 535 5.23 -15.29 8.08
C PRO A 535 3.98 -14.47 8.38
N LEU A 536 3.83 -13.31 7.74
CA LEU A 536 2.64 -12.45 7.81
C LEU A 536 2.45 -11.76 6.46
N HIS A 537 1.32 -12.04 5.80
CA HIS A 537 1.03 -11.56 4.46
C HIS A 537 -0.39 -11.00 4.37
N ILE A 538 -0.52 -9.70 4.14
CA ILE A 538 -1.78 -9.05 3.78
C ILE A 538 -1.89 -9.11 2.26
N HIS A 539 -2.85 -9.88 1.75
CA HIS A 539 -2.96 -10.26 0.34
C HIS A 539 -4.24 -9.71 -0.27
N ARG A 540 -4.10 -8.62 -1.02
CA ARG A 540 -5.16 -8.00 -1.82
C ARG A 540 -6.41 -7.62 -1.03
N ALA A 541 -6.22 -7.02 0.15
CA ALA A 541 -7.27 -6.48 0.99
C ALA A 541 -7.94 -5.23 0.40
N GLY A 542 -7.34 -4.61 -0.63
CA GLY A 542 -7.88 -3.41 -1.28
C GLY A 542 -7.11 -2.15 -0.87
N THR A 543 -6.97 -1.21 -1.80
CA THR A 543 -6.09 -0.03 -1.65
C THR A 543 -6.84 1.30 -1.62
N GLY A 544 -8.16 1.29 -1.89
CA GLY A 544 -8.97 2.48 -2.11
C GLY A 544 -9.72 2.97 -0.88
N ASP A 545 -10.00 2.11 0.10
CA ASP A 545 -10.56 2.54 1.38
C ASP A 545 -9.42 3.00 2.28
N LEU A 546 -9.21 4.32 2.33
CA LEU A 546 -8.16 4.93 3.14
C LEU A 546 -8.58 5.09 4.61
N GLU A 547 -9.88 5.03 4.92
CA GLU A 547 -10.41 5.21 6.28
C GLU A 547 -10.28 3.94 7.12
N ASP A 548 -10.26 2.76 6.47
CA ASP A 548 -10.19 1.44 7.10
C ASP A 548 -8.91 0.65 6.69
N PRO A 549 -7.72 1.03 7.20
CA PRO A 549 -6.49 0.29 6.95
C PRO A 549 -6.43 -1.00 7.78
N ALA A 550 -5.87 -2.07 7.19
CA ALA A 550 -5.47 -3.24 7.97
C ALA A 550 -4.39 -2.87 9.00
N MET A 551 -4.59 -3.26 10.26
CA MET A 551 -3.76 -2.86 11.40
C MET A 551 -2.79 -3.98 11.80
N ILE A 552 -1.48 -3.73 11.64
CA ILE A 552 -0.41 -4.66 12.03
C ILE A 552 0.53 -3.94 13.00
N VAL A 553 0.29 -4.10 14.30
CA VAL A 553 0.93 -3.28 15.35
C VAL A 553 1.73 -4.11 16.35
N GLY A 554 2.98 -3.75 16.64
CA GLY A 554 3.71 -4.35 17.77
C GLY A 554 4.15 -5.80 17.55
N ASN A 555 4.05 -6.35 16.34
CA ASN A 555 4.28 -7.77 16.07
C ASN A 555 5.75 -8.12 15.92
N ALA A 556 6.07 -9.41 16.05
CA ALA A 556 7.42 -9.93 15.89
C ALA A 556 7.45 -11.03 14.82
N VAL A 557 8.34 -10.91 13.82
CA VAL A 557 8.68 -12.00 12.89
C VAL A 557 10.10 -12.46 13.21
N TRP A 558 10.28 -13.75 13.44
CA TRP A 558 11.57 -14.36 13.71
C TRP A 558 11.78 -15.57 12.81
N GLY A 559 12.78 -15.51 11.94
CA GLY A 559 13.16 -16.61 11.07
C GLY A 559 12.22 -16.76 9.87
N SER A 560 12.66 -16.29 8.70
CA SER A 560 11.94 -16.49 7.44
C SER A 560 12.88 -16.91 6.31
N PRO A 561 12.56 -17.96 5.54
CA PRO A 561 13.31 -18.32 4.34
C PRO A 561 13.05 -17.37 3.16
N GLY A 562 12.09 -16.45 3.31
CA GLY A 562 11.69 -15.48 2.30
C GLY A 562 11.44 -14.12 2.94
N TRP A 563 10.44 -13.40 2.44
CA TRP A 563 10.05 -12.12 3.02
C TRP A 563 9.50 -12.28 4.44
N GLY A 564 9.61 -11.22 5.25
CA GLY A 564 9.07 -11.15 6.61
C GLY A 564 7.61 -10.70 6.63
N PHE A 565 7.40 -9.40 6.78
CA PHE A 565 6.10 -8.75 6.65
C PHE A 565 5.83 -8.40 5.17
N VAL A 566 4.68 -8.80 4.66
CA VAL A 566 4.31 -8.58 3.26
C VAL A 566 2.98 -7.85 3.18
N HIS A 567 3.04 -6.68 2.57
CA HIS A 567 1.96 -5.77 2.25
C HIS A 567 1.74 -5.85 0.75
N HIS A 568 0.64 -6.45 0.32
CA HIS A 568 0.40 -6.73 -1.09
C HIS A 568 -0.98 -6.23 -1.50
N ASP A 569 -1.02 -5.24 -2.40
CA ASP A 569 -2.25 -4.68 -2.97
C ASP A 569 -3.32 -4.33 -1.92
N SER A 570 -2.88 -3.67 -0.85
CA SER A 570 -3.70 -3.38 0.33
C SER A 570 -3.44 -1.97 0.87
N ASN A 571 -4.37 -1.41 1.63
CA ASN A 571 -4.17 -0.29 2.54
C ASN A 571 -3.86 -0.85 3.93
N ALA A 572 -2.71 -0.51 4.51
CA ALA A 572 -2.32 -1.06 5.81
C ALA A 572 -1.40 -0.13 6.61
N ILE A 573 -1.56 -0.16 7.94
CA ILE A 573 -0.66 0.46 8.90
C ILE A 573 0.19 -0.62 9.57
N LEU A 574 1.49 -0.58 9.32
CA LEU A 574 2.48 -1.39 10.02
C LEU A 574 3.22 -0.50 11.01
N ALA A 575 2.90 -0.64 12.30
CA ALA A 575 3.50 0.14 13.37
C ALA A 575 4.22 -0.75 14.38
N ASP A 576 5.38 -0.31 14.89
CA ASP A 576 6.03 -0.96 16.04
C ASP A 576 6.37 -2.44 15.82
N ASN A 577 6.63 -2.87 14.58
CA ASN A 577 6.93 -4.27 14.30
C ASN A 577 8.44 -4.54 14.30
N ALA A 578 8.83 -5.75 14.70
CA ALA A 578 10.21 -6.20 14.69
C ALA A 578 10.38 -7.45 13.80
N ALA A 579 11.29 -7.39 12.83
CA ALA A 579 11.66 -8.52 11.99
C ALA A 579 13.12 -8.93 12.25
N TYR A 580 13.38 -10.22 12.41
CA TYR A 580 14.73 -10.76 12.58
C TYR A 580 14.96 -12.05 11.79
N ASP A 581 16.19 -12.20 11.29
CA ASP A 581 16.67 -13.39 10.58
C ASP A 581 15.83 -13.73 9.34
N VAL A 582 15.76 -12.76 8.43
CA VAL A 582 14.96 -12.84 7.20
C VAL A 582 15.86 -13.05 6.00
N PHE A 583 15.56 -14.04 5.16
CA PHE A 583 16.20 -14.17 3.85
C PHE A 583 15.44 -13.40 2.76
N GLY A 584 15.99 -12.31 2.25
CA GLY A 584 15.35 -11.48 1.24
C GLY A 584 15.10 -10.07 1.75
N ALA A 585 13.85 -9.69 1.98
CA ALA A 585 13.48 -8.38 2.48
C ALA A 585 12.60 -8.53 3.72
N ALA A 586 12.90 -7.77 4.78
CA ALA A 586 12.20 -7.88 6.06
C ALA A 586 10.77 -7.32 6.00
N PHE A 587 10.60 -6.18 5.33
CA PHE A 587 9.33 -5.55 5.03
C PHE A 587 9.20 -5.34 3.53
N VAL A 588 8.04 -5.68 2.96
CA VAL A 588 7.82 -5.64 1.51
C VAL A 588 6.47 -5.05 1.14
N ALA A 589 6.47 -4.04 0.28
CA ALA A 589 5.33 -3.64 -0.55
C ALA A 589 5.56 -4.21 -1.96
N GLU A 590 4.71 -5.16 -2.38
CA GLU A 590 5.02 -6.11 -3.45
C GLU A 590 4.78 -5.57 -4.88
N LEU A 591 3.60 -5.00 -5.16
CA LEU A 591 3.20 -4.61 -6.53
C LEU A 591 3.46 -3.14 -6.83
N GLY A 592 3.43 -2.33 -5.78
CA GLY A 592 3.53 -0.90 -5.78
C GLY A 592 2.20 -0.15 -5.80
N THR A 593 1.09 -0.88 -5.68
CA THR A 593 -0.25 -0.34 -5.49
C THR A 593 -0.60 -0.04 -4.04
N GLU A 594 0.23 -0.51 -3.11
CA GLU A 594 0.00 -0.41 -1.68
C GLU A 594 -0.02 1.04 -1.17
N THR A 595 -0.93 1.30 -0.24
CA THR A 595 -1.17 2.57 0.46
C THR A 595 -1.09 2.36 1.97
N GLY A 596 -1.07 3.45 2.75
CA GLY A 596 -0.99 3.40 4.20
C GLY A 596 0.40 3.78 4.71
N ARG A 597 0.83 3.17 5.83
CA ARG A 597 1.98 3.70 6.60
C ARG A 597 2.81 2.62 7.26
N TRP A 598 4.14 2.77 7.20
CA TRP A 598 5.11 2.01 7.96
C TRP A 598 5.81 2.94 8.94
N VAL A 599 5.45 2.84 10.22
CA VAL A 599 5.94 3.72 11.28
C VAL A 599 6.69 2.94 12.37
N HIS A 600 7.86 3.42 12.76
CA HIS A 600 8.60 2.90 13.91
C HIS A 600 8.75 1.36 13.88
N ASN A 601 9.15 0.79 12.74
CA ASN A 601 9.46 -0.64 12.61
C ASN A 601 10.98 -0.87 12.64
N ILE A 602 11.39 -2.06 13.06
CA ILE A 602 12.80 -2.46 13.04
C ILE A 602 13.03 -3.75 12.24
N ALA A 603 13.99 -3.70 11.33
CA ALA A 603 14.52 -4.87 10.62
C ALA A 603 15.95 -5.16 11.11
N ILE A 604 16.19 -6.36 11.62
CA ILE A 604 17.52 -6.81 12.05
C ILE A 604 17.91 -8.06 11.24
N LYS A 605 19.13 -8.08 10.69
CA LYS A 605 19.70 -9.25 10.01
C LYS A 605 18.85 -9.73 8.83
N SER A 606 18.90 -8.96 7.75
CA SER A 606 18.34 -9.36 6.45
C SER A 606 19.48 -9.79 5.52
N ILE A 607 19.47 -11.06 5.09
CA ILE A 607 20.48 -11.65 4.22
C ILE A 607 19.86 -12.00 2.88
N GLY A 608 20.60 -11.83 1.79
CA GLY A 608 20.10 -12.18 0.47
C GLY A 608 21.19 -12.51 -0.51
N LEU A 609 20.82 -12.57 -1.78
CA LEU A 609 21.72 -12.93 -2.87
C LEU A 609 22.62 -11.75 -3.25
N ASN A 610 23.88 -12.04 -3.58
CA ASN A 610 24.77 -11.08 -4.20
C ASN A 610 24.36 -10.86 -5.66
N ARG A 611 23.32 -10.04 -5.87
CA ARG A 611 22.72 -9.79 -7.19
C ARG A 611 22.57 -8.30 -7.48
N GLY A 612 22.45 -7.98 -8.77
CA GLY A 612 21.95 -6.69 -9.20
C GLY A 612 20.42 -6.68 -9.03
N ASP A 613 19.92 -5.63 -8.40
CA ASP A 613 18.51 -5.34 -8.19
C ASP A 613 17.85 -4.65 -9.40
N LYS A 614 18.59 -3.77 -10.06
CA LYS A 614 18.07 -2.91 -11.14
C LYS A 614 17.78 -3.61 -12.46
N ASP A 615 18.66 -4.51 -12.90
CA ASP A 615 18.55 -5.18 -14.20
C ASP A 615 18.95 -6.64 -13.99
N GLY A 616 18.15 -7.59 -14.50
CA GLY A 616 18.46 -9.00 -14.34
C GLY A 616 17.25 -9.90 -14.57
N GLU A 617 17.44 -11.19 -14.32
CA GLU A 617 16.36 -12.16 -14.49
C GLU A 617 15.27 -12.01 -13.44
N ASP A 618 15.56 -11.48 -12.24
CA ASP A 618 14.56 -11.26 -11.17
C ASP A 618 13.59 -10.16 -11.58
N VAL A 619 14.12 -9.07 -12.16
CA VAL A 619 13.30 -8.01 -12.76
C VAL A 619 12.45 -8.58 -13.89
N LEU A 620 13.04 -9.38 -14.79
CA LEU A 620 12.28 -9.99 -15.90
C LEU A 620 11.23 -11.01 -15.44
N ALA A 621 11.46 -11.64 -14.30
CA ALA A 621 10.59 -12.64 -13.68
C ALA A 621 9.59 -12.05 -12.69
N PHE A 622 9.72 -10.76 -12.36
CA PHE A 622 9.00 -10.12 -11.26
C PHE A 622 9.10 -10.92 -9.95
N ASP A 623 10.33 -11.35 -9.60
CA ASP A 623 10.66 -12.03 -8.34
C ASP A 623 11.71 -11.21 -7.60
N LEU A 624 11.25 -10.12 -7.00
CA LEU A 624 12.05 -9.03 -6.44
C LEU A 624 12.32 -9.23 -4.94
N GLY A 625 13.00 -8.28 -4.27
CA GLY A 625 13.24 -8.32 -2.82
C GLY A 625 14.11 -9.47 -2.35
N ARG A 626 15.11 -9.88 -3.15
CA ARG A 626 15.96 -11.06 -2.87
C ARG A 626 17.37 -10.70 -2.38
N THR A 627 17.66 -9.42 -2.18
CA THR A 627 19.03 -8.90 -1.99
C THR A 627 19.45 -8.66 -0.54
N GLY A 628 18.61 -8.98 0.44
CA GLY A 628 18.93 -8.84 1.87
C GLY A 628 18.62 -7.44 2.40
N ASP A 629 17.50 -6.86 1.98
CA ASP A 629 17.12 -5.48 2.27
C ASP A 629 16.27 -5.40 3.55
N GLY A 630 16.28 -4.25 4.23
CA GLY A 630 15.39 -4.00 5.35
C GLY A 630 13.96 -3.78 4.86
N PHE A 631 13.77 -2.70 4.13
CA PHE A 631 12.49 -2.24 3.62
C PHE A 631 12.51 -2.16 2.09
N TRP A 632 11.72 -3.01 1.44
CA TRP A 632 11.56 -3.05 -0.02
C TRP A 632 10.21 -2.48 -0.42
N LEU A 633 10.22 -1.38 -1.17
CA LEU A 633 9.01 -0.74 -1.68
C LEU A 633 9.00 -0.75 -3.20
N GLN A 634 8.02 -1.43 -3.78
CA GLN A 634 7.73 -1.31 -5.21
C GLN A 634 6.91 -0.03 -5.50
N GLY A 635 6.11 0.40 -4.53
CA GLY A 635 5.20 1.55 -4.57
C GLY A 635 5.76 2.80 -3.93
N ARG A 636 4.95 3.85 -3.88
CA ARG A 636 5.35 5.19 -3.37
C ARG A 636 4.35 5.80 -2.39
N LEU A 637 3.18 5.20 -2.27
CA LEU A 637 2.07 5.70 -1.46
C LEU A 637 2.07 5.14 -0.03
N VAL A 638 3.03 4.28 0.30
CA VAL A 638 3.30 3.89 1.68
C VAL A 638 4.21 4.95 2.30
N GLU A 639 3.71 5.61 3.35
CA GLU A 639 4.47 6.55 4.18
C GLU A 639 5.50 5.80 5.02
N VAL A 640 6.77 6.25 5.06
CA VAL A 640 7.86 5.53 5.75
C VAL A 640 8.49 6.43 6.81
N VAL A 641 8.15 6.22 8.09
CA VAL A 641 8.50 7.14 9.18
C VAL A 641 9.16 6.41 10.36
N ASP A 642 10.27 6.94 10.89
CA ASP A 642 10.95 6.45 12.10
C ASP A 642 11.40 4.98 12.08
N ASN A 643 11.61 4.37 10.90
CA ASN A 643 12.00 2.97 10.80
C ASN A 643 13.52 2.78 10.92
N VAL A 644 13.93 1.64 11.47
CA VAL A 644 15.33 1.27 11.68
C VAL A 644 15.69 0.00 10.91
N ALA A 645 16.76 0.05 10.14
CA ALA A 645 17.31 -1.13 9.45
C ALA A 645 18.75 -1.39 9.91
N ALA A 646 19.01 -2.53 10.54
CA ALA A 646 20.32 -2.92 11.04
C ALA A 646 20.78 -4.30 10.52
N GLY A 647 22.05 -4.39 10.11
CA GLY A 647 22.66 -5.67 9.72
C GLY A 647 22.20 -6.17 8.35
N MET A 648 22.46 -5.37 7.30
CA MET A 648 22.18 -5.73 5.90
C MET A 648 23.47 -5.82 5.09
N PRO A 649 24.30 -6.87 5.32
CA PRO A 649 25.65 -6.93 4.74
C PRO A 649 25.66 -6.95 3.21
N GLY A 650 24.62 -7.50 2.58
CA GLY A 650 24.45 -7.54 1.12
C GLY A 650 23.46 -6.51 0.54
N GLY A 651 22.44 -6.12 1.32
CA GLY A 651 21.30 -5.33 0.88
C GLY A 651 21.35 -3.84 1.26
N LYS A 652 20.20 -3.18 1.26
CA LYS A 652 20.03 -1.78 1.65
C LYS A 652 19.12 -1.69 2.86
N GLY A 653 19.24 -0.60 3.61
CA GLY A 653 18.23 -0.30 4.63
C GLY A 653 16.87 -0.09 3.96
N PHE A 654 16.82 0.81 2.98
CA PHE A 654 15.60 1.17 2.25
C PHE A 654 15.81 1.13 0.74
N ILE A 655 14.82 0.60 0.02
CA ILE A 655 14.83 0.62 -1.44
C ILE A 655 13.44 0.90 -2.02
N PHE A 656 13.34 1.98 -2.79
CA PHE A 656 12.22 2.24 -3.70
C PHE A 656 12.60 1.76 -5.10
N HIS A 657 12.11 0.60 -5.49
CA HIS A 657 12.45 -0.03 -6.76
C HIS A 657 11.21 -0.23 -7.60
N HIS A 658 11.13 0.45 -8.74
CA HIS A 658 10.02 0.23 -9.68
C HIS A 658 10.54 -0.06 -11.09
N ARG A 659 10.98 -1.30 -11.31
CA ARG A 659 11.32 -1.81 -12.65
C ARG A 659 10.69 -3.17 -12.83
N ALA A 660 9.99 -3.31 -13.94
CA ALA A 660 9.26 -4.51 -14.30
C ALA A 660 9.12 -4.61 -15.84
N PRO A 661 8.83 -5.79 -16.40
CA PRO A 661 8.35 -5.90 -17.77
C PRO A 661 7.01 -5.14 -17.93
N PRO A 662 6.64 -4.71 -19.15
CA PRO A 662 5.41 -3.92 -19.37
C PRO A 662 4.13 -4.54 -18.81
N ASP A 663 4.03 -5.86 -18.82
CA ASP A 663 2.84 -6.60 -18.34
C ASP A 663 2.73 -6.64 -16.80
N PHE A 664 3.77 -6.18 -16.09
CA PHE A 664 3.87 -6.11 -14.62
C PHE A 664 3.98 -4.66 -14.11
N ILE A 665 3.60 -3.70 -14.96
CA ILE A 665 3.44 -2.31 -14.52
C ILE A 665 1.98 -2.16 -14.10
N HIS A 666 1.76 -2.07 -12.79
CA HIS A 666 0.45 -1.93 -12.21
C HIS A 666 -0.04 -0.49 -12.26
N THR A 667 -1.34 -0.30 -12.12
CA THR A 667 -1.97 1.01 -12.06
C THR A 667 -2.50 1.31 -10.66
N LEU A 668 -2.43 2.57 -10.27
CA LEU A 668 -3.00 3.12 -9.05
C LEU A 668 -4.38 3.71 -9.32
N ASP A 669 -5.24 3.66 -8.31
CA ASP A 669 -6.30 4.64 -8.13
C ASP A 669 -5.65 6.00 -7.82
N PRO A 670 -5.85 7.03 -8.64
CA PRO A 670 -5.22 8.31 -8.41
C PRO A 670 -5.74 9.09 -7.21
N SER A 671 -6.92 8.76 -6.68
CA SER A 671 -7.44 9.34 -5.43
C SER A 671 -6.56 8.98 -4.22
N ALA A 672 -5.86 7.85 -4.27
CA ALA A 672 -4.89 7.43 -3.26
C ALA A 672 -3.56 8.19 -3.32
N ALA A 673 -3.38 9.08 -4.30
CA ALA A 673 -2.20 9.94 -4.45
C ALA A 673 -2.59 11.43 -4.31
N PRO A 674 -3.05 11.88 -3.12
CA PRO A 674 -3.71 13.18 -2.93
C PRO A 674 -2.81 14.39 -3.22
N GLN A 675 -1.48 14.19 -3.25
CA GLN A 675 -0.50 15.24 -3.50
C GLN A 675 -0.32 15.61 -4.98
N ASP A 676 -1.15 15.06 -5.90
CA ASP A 676 -1.17 15.44 -7.30
C ASP A 676 -2.57 15.50 -7.94
N ASP A 677 -3.11 16.72 -8.03
CA ASP A 677 -4.39 17.02 -8.68
C ASP A 677 -4.44 16.66 -10.17
N LYS A 678 -3.29 16.48 -10.82
CA LYS A 678 -3.29 16.01 -12.20
C LYS A 678 -3.58 14.52 -12.30
N LEU A 679 -3.15 13.75 -11.30
CA LEU A 679 -3.39 12.32 -11.25
C LEU A 679 -4.87 12.06 -10.96
N ARG A 680 -5.50 12.79 -10.01
CA ARG A 680 -6.93 12.59 -9.66
C ARG A 680 -7.89 12.71 -10.84
N TYR A 681 -7.54 13.48 -11.88
CA TYR A 681 -8.36 13.59 -13.09
C TYR A 681 -8.26 12.38 -14.05
N LEU A 682 -7.49 11.35 -13.70
CA LEU A 682 -7.39 10.10 -14.44
C LEU A 682 -8.19 9.01 -13.75
N ASP A 683 -8.79 8.12 -14.53
CA ASP A 683 -9.46 6.93 -13.96
C ASP A 683 -8.44 5.97 -13.32
N VAL A 684 -7.22 5.92 -13.87
CA VAL A 684 -6.07 5.14 -13.39
C VAL A 684 -4.77 5.81 -13.77
N THR A 685 -3.73 5.67 -12.95
CA THR A 685 -2.38 6.15 -13.27
C THR A 685 -1.31 5.08 -13.09
N ASP A 686 -0.17 5.25 -13.74
CA ASP A 686 0.98 4.37 -13.57
C ASP A 686 1.65 4.67 -12.21
N VAL A 687 1.91 3.63 -11.42
CA VAL A 687 2.67 3.62 -10.16
C VAL A 687 4.03 4.36 -10.20
N ASN A 688 4.61 4.55 -11.39
CA ASN A 688 5.82 5.35 -11.62
C ASN A 688 5.56 6.86 -11.67
N LYS A 689 4.32 7.34 -11.63
CA LYS A 689 4.03 8.77 -11.73
C LYS A 689 4.11 9.43 -10.38
N ALA A 690 3.39 8.91 -9.39
CA ALA A 690 3.36 9.42 -8.01
C ALA A 690 4.75 9.75 -7.45
N ASN A 691 4.82 10.80 -6.65
CA ASN A 691 5.93 11.06 -5.74
C ASN A 691 5.87 10.12 -4.53
N ILE A 692 6.98 10.00 -3.78
CA ILE A 692 6.96 9.36 -2.46
C ILE A 692 6.23 10.29 -1.51
N THR A 693 5.14 9.82 -0.90
CA THR A 693 4.24 10.61 -0.05
C THR A 693 4.95 11.14 1.19
N GLN A 694 5.72 10.28 1.88
CA GLN A 694 6.50 10.66 3.06
C GLN A 694 7.68 9.72 3.31
N PHE A 695 8.83 10.27 3.70
CA PHE A 695 9.99 9.54 4.19
C PHE A 695 10.74 10.40 5.21
N SER A 696 10.67 10.05 6.50
CA SER A 696 11.21 10.88 7.59
C SER A 696 11.74 10.06 8.78
N GLY A 697 12.78 10.55 9.46
CA GLY A 697 13.27 9.97 10.74
C GLY A 697 13.87 8.57 10.63
N ASN A 698 14.16 8.08 9.43
CA ASN A 698 14.60 6.70 9.23
C ASN A 698 16.12 6.53 9.47
N GLU A 699 16.52 5.39 10.03
CA GLU A 699 17.92 5.10 10.36
C GLU A 699 18.41 3.76 9.77
N VAL A 700 19.67 3.75 9.30
CA VAL A 700 20.33 2.54 8.81
C VAL A 700 21.67 2.31 9.51
N ILE A 701 21.90 1.09 9.97
CA ILE A 701 23.09 0.65 10.70
C ILE A 701 23.73 -0.55 9.99
N ALA A 702 25.05 -0.49 9.75
CA ALA A 702 25.83 -1.65 9.29
C ALA A 702 25.24 -2.34 8.03
N ALA A 703 25.00 -1.56 6.97
CA ALA A 703 24.41 -2.03 5.73
C ALA A 703 25.29 -1.76 4.49
N ARG A 704 25.12 -2.53 3.40
CA ARG A 704 25.83 -2.21 2.14
C ARG A 704 25.36 -0.89 1.52
N GLY A 705 24.14 -0.45 1.81
CA GLY A 705 23.73 0.92 1.52
C GLY A 705 22.55 1.40 2.37
N GLY A 706 22.42 2.72 2.49
CA GLY A 706 21.31 3.37 3.18
C GLY A 706 20.04 3.33 2.34
N LEU A 707 19.85 4.34 1.50
CA LEU A 707 18.67 4.49 0.62
C LEU A 707 19.02 4.26 -0.84
N LYS A 708 18.19 3.48 -1.53
CA LYS A 708 18.22 3.34 -2.98
C LYS A 708 16.89 3.69 -3.64
N VAL A 709 16.95 4.46 -4.72
CA VAL A 709 15.78 4.79 -5.54
C VAL A 709 16.08 4.46 -7.00
N VAL A 710 15.21 3.68 -7.63
CA VAL A 710 15.30 3.42 -9.07
C VAL A 710 13.93 3.19 -9.70
N LYS A 711 13.62 3.92 -10.78
CA LYS A 711 12.36 3.76 -11.54
C LYS A 711 12.60 3.13 -12.90
N LEU A 712 11.51 2.89 -13.61
CA LEU A 712 11.51 2.48 -15.01
C LEU A 712 11.98 3.63 -15.91
N HIS A 713 11.50 4.84 -15.63
CA HIS A 713 11.82 6.08 -16.34
C HIS A 713 11.69 7.30 -15.39
N PRO A 714 12.34 8.43 -15.71
CA PRO A 714 12.32 9.61 -14.84
C PRO A 714 11.10 10.53 -15.02
N GLN A 715 10.14 10.16 -15.87
CA GLN A 715 8.97 10.98 -16.21
C GLN A 715 7.85 10.87 -15.18
N GLN A 716 7.50 11.98 -14.52
CA GLN A 716 6.39 12.08 -13.54
C GLN A 716 5.20 12.85 -14.12
N HIS A 717 5.45 13.88 -14.94
CA HIS A 717 4.45 14.75 -15.59
C HIS A 717 3.73 15.76 -14.71
N HIS A 718 4.15 15.90 -13.46
CA HIS A 718 3.69 16.89 -12.48
C HIS A 718 4.87 17.53 -11.77
N ASP A 719 4.63 18.58 -10.97
CA ASP A 719 5.68 19.34 -10.28
C ASP A 719 5.89 18.93 -8.82
N ALA A 720 4.96 18.17 -8.21
CA ALA A 720 5.09 17.61 -6.87
C ALA A 720 6.41 16.81 -6.72
N ARG A 721 7.01 16.88 -5.53
CA ARG A 721 8.37 16.36 -5.28
C ARG A 721 8.31 15.21 -4.29
N SER A 722 9.24 14.28 -4.45
CA SER A 722 9.54 13.33 -3.37
C SER A 722 10.46 14.01 -2.37
N VAL A 723 9.99 14.25 -1.15
CA VAL A 723 10.78 14.83 -0.06
C VAL A 723 11.28 13.71 0.84
N ILE A 724 12.59 13.65 1.03
CA ILE A 724 13.28 12.68 1.88
C ILE A 724 13.96 13.48 2.98
N GLU A 725 13.46 13.39 4.21
CA GLU A 725 13.90 14.21 5.33
C GLU A 725 14.44 13.36 6.48
N ASP A 726 15.32 13.97 7.30
CA ASP A 726 15.91 13.39 8.53
C ASP A 726 16.35 11.93 8.36
N PHE A 727 17.26 11.69 7.41
CA PHE A 727 17.70 10.35 7.07
C PHE A 727 19.14 10.12 7.50
N THR A 728 19.32 9.18 8.43
CA THR A 728 20.62 8.81 8.98
C THR A 728 21.06 7.43 8.49
N ALA A 729 22.28 7.31 7.99
CA ALA A 729 22.85 6.02 7.60
C ALA A 729 24.33 5.91 7.96
N TRP A 730 24.68 4.99 8.85
CA TRP A 730 26.04 4.86 9.35
C TRP A 730 26.57 3.43 9.33
N GLU A 731 27.90 3.32 9.27
CA GLU A 731 28.58 2.08 8.96
C GLU A 731 28.12 1.47 7.62
N VAL A 732 27.89 2.36 6.64
CA VAL A 732 27.42 1.98 5.30
C VAL A 732 28.48 2.10 4.21
N ALA A 733 28.36 1.29 3.15
CA ALA A 733 29.22 1.44 1.97
C ALA A 733 28.71 2.51 0.99
N ASN A 734 27.39 2.71 0.90
CA ASN A 734 26.78 3.81 0.16
C ASN A 734 25.69 4.49 1.00
N GLY A 735 25.68 5.82 1.10
CA GLY A 735 24.61 6.53 1.83
C GLY A 735 23.31 6.55 1.01
N LEU A 736 23.35 7.24 -0.13
CA LEU A 736 22.24 7.40 -1.08
C LEU A 736 22.65 6.94 -2.48
N SER A 737 21.79 6.17 -3.15
CA SER A 737 21.94 5.78 -4.55
C SER A 737 20.64 6.01 -5.33
N ILE A 738 20.64 6.93 -6.29
CA ILE A 738 19.42 7.31 -7.02
C ILE A 738 19.64 7.26 -8.54
N GLU A 739 18.68 6.72 -9.29
CA GLU A 739 18.73 6.62 -10.76
C GLU A 739 17.34 6.62 -11.42
N TYR A 740 17.26 7.01 -12.70
CA TYR A 740 16.03 6.93 -13.52
C TYR A 740 14.83 7.64 -12.88
N THR A 741 15.05 8.76 -12.20
CA THR A 741 14.02 9.50 -11.49
C THR A 741 14.23 11.01 -11.57
N SER A 742 13.32 11.80 -11.01
CA SER A 742 13.33 13.26 -11.09
C SER A 742 12.58 13.88 -9.91
N ARG A 743 12.80 15.18 -9.65
CA ARG A 743 12.05 15.97 -8.67
C ARG A 743 12.14 15.43 -7.24
N TYR A 744 13.37 15.34 -6.74
CA TYR A 744 13.64 14.94 -5.36
C TYR A 744 14.26 16.09 -4.58
N THR A 745 13.85 16.21 -3.33
CA THR A 745 14.44 17.10 -2.34
C THR A 745 14.87 16.25 -1.16
N PHE A 746 16.15 16.33 -0.81
CA PHE A 746 16.73 15.65 0.35
C PHE A 746 17.05 16.69 1.41
N ILE A 747 16.52 16.54 2.61
CA ILE A 747 16.67 17.48 3.71
C ILE A 747 17.32 16.75 4.89
N ASP A 748 18.36 17.34 5.47
CA ASP A 748 19.02 16.85 6.70
C ASP A 748 19.48 15.37 6.61
N LEU A 749 20.37 15.11 5.64
CA LEU A 749 21.02 13.79 5.50
C LEU A 749 22.24 13.66 6.42
N ASP A 750 22.39 12.54 7.13
CA ASP A 750 23.60 12.27 7.92
C ASP A 750 24.18 10.88 7.65
N PHE A 751 25.30 10.85 6.92
CA PHE A 751 25.93 9.64 6.45
C PHE A 751 27.33 9.46 7.01
N VAL A 752 27.60 8.27 7.55
CA VAL A 752 28.93 7.85 8.01
C VAL A 752 29.34 6.56 7.32
N ALA A 753 30.46 6.61 6.61
CA ALA A 753 30.99 5.45 5.90
C ALA A 753 31.47 4.35 6.85
N THR A 754 31.40 3.11 6.39
CA THR A 754 31.97 1.99 7.14
C THR A 754 33.48 2.12 7.39
N ALA A 755 33.92 1.82 8.62
CA ALA A 755 35.33 1.82 9.00
C ALA A 755 36.12 0.62 8.43
N ALA A 756 35.42 -0.45 8.06
CA ALA A 756 35.99 -1.75 7.73
C ALA A 756 37.06 -1.69 6.61
N GLU A 757 38.26 -2.17 6.91
CA GLU A 757 39.45 -2.01 6.04
C GLU A 757 39.56 -3.04 4.90
N ASN A 758 38.86 -4.18 5.01
CA ASN A 758 39.11 -5.38 4.22
C ASN A 758 38.17 -5.61 3.03
N PHE A 759 37.29 -4.66 2.74
CA PHE A 759 36.40 -4.78 1.59
C PHE A 759 37.18 -4.69 0.26
N SER A 760 36.85 -5.56 -0.69
CA SER A 760 36.99 -5.30 -2.13
C SER A 760 36.21 -4.03 -2.61
N VAL A 761 35.53 -3.35 -1.68
CA VAL A 761 34.67 -2.17 -1.81
C VAL A 761 35.27 -0.90 -1.17
N LYS A 762 36.27 -0.95 -0.26
CA LYS A 762 36.85 0.29 0.34
C LYS A 762 37.41 1.27 -0.69
N PRO A 763 37.85 0.90 -1.92
CA PRO A 763 38.19 1.90 -2.93
C PRO A 763 36.98 2.67 -3.52
N TRP A 764 35.75 2.32 -3.15
CA TRP A 764 34.52 2.70 -3.86
C TRP A 764 33.34 3.07 -2.95
N THR A 765 33.55 3.43 -1.67
CA THR A 765 32.44 3.92 -0.83
C THR A 765 31.99 5.31 -1.28
N ILE A 766 30.67 5.52 -1.38
CA ILE A 766 30.08 6.76 -1.91
C ILE A 766 29.01 7.30 -0.97
N GLY A 767 29.11 8.56 -0.55
CA GLY A 767 28.08 9.19 0.29
C GLY A 767 26.77 9.35 -0.49
N VAL A 768 26.79 10.19 -1.54
CA VAL A 768 25.66 10.40 -2.45
C VAL A 768 26.06 9.98 -3.86
N ALA A 769 25.33 9.03 -4.44
CA ALA A 769 25.55 8.51 -5.79
C ALA A 769 24.36 8.85 -6.69
N TYR A 770 24.56 9.83 -7.57
CA TYR A 770 23.64 10.17 -8.66
C TYR A 770 24.05 9.38 -9.90
N GLY A 771 23.24 8.39 -10.26
CA GLY A 771 23.46 7.61 -11.48
C GLY A 771 22.77 8.25 -12.69
N ARG A 772 22.27 7.42 -13.62
CA ARG A 772 21.83 7.89 -14.94
C ARG A 772 20.39 8.40 -14.96
N ASN A 773 20.10 9.26 -15.93
CA ASN A 773 18.76 9.76 -16.23
C ASN A 773 18.07 10.41 -15.01
N LEU A 774 18.76 11.37 -14.40
CA LEU A 774 18.28 12.15 -13.26
C LEU A 774 18.15 13.62 -13.63
N PHE A 775 17.10 14.30 -13.20
CA PHE A 775 16.97 15.76 -13.36
C PHE A 775 16.21 16.37 -12.18
N ASP A 776 16.52 17.64 -11.89
CA ASP A 776 15.85 18.44 -10.85
C ASP A 776 15.98 17.85 -9.43
N MET A 777 17.23 17.71 -8.96
CA MET A 777 17.59 17.20 -7.63
C MET A 777 18.07 18.34 -6.72
N VAL A 778 17.66 18.30 -5.46
CA VAL A 778 18.11 19.21 -4.39
C VAL A 778 18.57 18.42 -3.18
N VAL A 779 19.74 18.77 -2.64
CA VAL A 779 20.22 18.32 -1.32
C VAL A 779 20.42 19.57 -0.46
N ASP A 780 19.69 19.65 0.65
CA ASP A 780 19.72 20.75 1.61
C ASP A 780 20.06 20.23 3.00
N GLY A 781 21.22 20.62 3.53
CA GLY A 781 21.72 20.09 4.79
C GLY A 781 22.15 18.63 4.65
N ALA A 782 23.43 18.38 4.50
CA ALA A 782 23.94 17.01 4.52
C ALA A 782 25.31 16.93 5.19
N ASN A 783 25.48 15.98 6.09
CA ASN A 783 26.77 15.61 6.65
C ASN A 783 27.22 14.26 6.08
N ILE A 784 28.35 14.23 5.39
CA ILE A 784 28.87 13.04 4.71
C ILE A 784 30.30 12.79 5.19
N GLU A 785 30.49 11.77 6.01
CA GLU A 785 31.74 11.49 6.70
C GLU A 785 32.39 10.16 6.27
N GLY A 786 33.71 10.18 6.04
CA GLY A 786 34.53 8.97 5.94
C GLY A 786 34.50 8.24 4.59
N PHE A 787 33.62 8.65 3.67
CA PHE A 787 33.50 8.03 2.33
C PHE A 787 34.74 8.29 1.46
N VAL A 788 35.06 7.35 0.57
CA VAL A 788 36.11 7.59 -0.44
C VAL A 788 35.69 8.66 -1.43
N THR A 789 34.42 8.64 -1.84
CA THR A 789 33.78 9.67 -2.66
C THR A 789 32.62 10.27 -1.88
N GLY A 790 32.64 11.57 -1.58
CA GLY A 790 31.51 12.22 -0.91
C GLY A 790 30.25 12.25 -1.78
N VAL A 791 30.34 12.87 -2.95
CA VAL A 791 29.26 12.96 -3.94
C VAL A 791 29.79 12.51 -5.30
N GLN A 792 29.09 11.57 -5.93
CA GLN A 792 29.36 11.09 -7.29
C GLN A 792 28.18 11.44 -8.20
N ILE A 793 28.49 12.02 -9.36
CA ILE A 793 27.49 12.36 -10.38
C ILE A 793 27.90 11.69 -11.69
N LEU A 794 27.05 10.80 -12.20
CA LEU A 794 27.24 10.11 -13.48
C LEU A 794 26.33 10.75 -14.53
N ASN A 795 26.77 11.88 -15.11
CA ASN A 795 26.03 12.64 -16.12
C ASN A 795 25.99 11.92 -17.48
N ASP A 796 25.18 10.88 -17.61
CA ASP A 796 24.86 10.22 -18.88
C ASP A 796 23.34 10.27 -19.10
N ALA A 797 22.85 11.25 -19.86
CA ALA A 797 21.56 11.11 -20.52
C ALA A 797 21.68 10.02 -21.58
N THR A 798 20.75 9.07 -21.62
CA THR A 798 20.72 8.07 -22.71
C THR A 798 20.39 8.66 -24.08
N ASN A 799 20.11 9.97 -24.16
CA ASN A 799 19.80 10.72 -25.36
C ASN A 799 20.64 12.00 -25.45
N ASP A 800 21.50 12.11 -26.48
CA ASP A 800 22.41 13.24 -26.71
C ASP A 800 21.72 14.58 -27.08
N ALA A 801 20.38 14.62 -27.09
CA ALA A 801 19.59 15.76 -27.58
C ALA A 801 19.15 16.77 -26.50
N ILE A 802 19.58 16.61 -25.25
CA ILE A 802 19.12 17.44 -24.12
C ILE A 802 20.21 18.41 -23.71
N PRO A 803 19.90 19.70 -23.49
CA PRO A 803 20.85 20.66 -22.96
C PRO A 803 21.36 20.27 -21.58
N ILE A 804 22.67 20.44 -21.32
CA ILE A 804 23.27 20.16 -20.01
C ILE A 804 22.79 21.13 -18.92
N GLU A 805 22.31 22.31 -19.32
CA GLU A 805 21.69 23.28 -18.40
C GLU A 805 20.40 22.77 -17.72
N ASP A 806 19.70 21.78 -18.29
CA ASP A 806 18.53 21.14 -17.67
C ASP A 806 18.93 20.10 -16.58
N PHE A 807 20.23 19.85 -16.40
CA PHE A 807 20.80 18.88 -15.45
C PHE A 807 21.56 19.54 -14.28
N GLY A 808 21.32 20.82 -14.03
CA GLY A 808 21.83 21.50 -12.84
C GLY A 808 21.21 20.92 -11.57
N TYR A 809 22.05 20.58 -10.59
CA TYR A 809 21.62 20.06 -9.28
C TYR A 809 22.01 21.07 -8.21
N PHE A 810 21.23 21.15 -7.13
CA PHE A 810 21.50 22.05 -6.01
C PHE A 810 22.01 21.27 -4.81
N PHE A 811 23.11 21.76 -4.24
CA PHE A 811 23.69 21.29 -3.00
C PHE A 811 23.84 22.49 -2.07
N ILE A 812 23.14 22.48 -0.96
CA ILE A 812 23.03 23.58 0.00
C ILE A 812 23.50 23.06 1.35
N ASP A 813 24.46 23.77 1.96
CA ASP A 813 25.01 23.40 3.28
C ASP A 813 25.48 21.93 3.38
N VAL A 814 26.02 21.39 2.28
CA VAL A 814 26.56 20.03 2.22
C VAL A 814 27.99 20.00 2.76
N ASN A 815 28.17 19.34 3.91
CA ASN A 815 29.45 19.11 4.56
C ASN A 815 30.00 17.72 4.23
N VAL A 816 31.23 17.66 3.72
CA VAL A 816 31.92 16.40 3.40
C VAL A 816 33.26 16.34 4.12
N THR A 817 33.44 15.36 5.01
CA THR A 817 34.63 15.26 5.89
C THR A 817 35.33 13.90 5.80
N ASN A 818 36.60 13.84 6.23
CA ASN A 818 37.40 12.60 6.33
C ASN A 818 37.52 11.75 5.05
N TRP A 819 37.59 12.37 3.87
CA TRP A 819 37.63 11.72 2.54
C TRP A 819 39.04 11.60 1.94
N LYS A 820 39.25 10.64 1.01
CA LYS A 820 40.53 10.43 0.28
C LYS A 820 40.61 11.13 -1.10
N HIS A 821 39.48 11.36 -1.77
CA HIS A 821 39.39 12.17 -2.98
C HIS A 821 38.25 13.19 -2.81
N ALA A 822 38.55 14.49 -2.83
CA ALA A 822 37.55 15.50 -3.12
C ALA A 822 37.60 15.50 -4.59
N ASP A 823 36.62 14.86 -5.17
CA ASP A 823 36.28 15.23 -6.50
C ASP A 823 34.77 15.15 -6.56
N PHE A 824 34.14 16.32 -6.49
CA PHE A 824 32.94 16.63 -7.27
C PHE A 824 33.15 16.37 -8.79
N ASN A 825 34.22 15.68 -9.20
CA ASN A 825 34.86 15.82 -10.49
C ASN A 825 35.90 14.72 -10.79
N ALA A 826 35.49 13.46 -10.95
CA ALA A 826 36.41 12.46 -11.51
C ALA A 826 35.96 11.89 -12.84
N HIS A 827 34.68 11.58 -13.08
CA HIS A 827 34.27 10.95 -14.34
C HIS A 827 32.91 11.50 -14.85
N PHE A 828 33.01 12.40 -15.85
CA PHE A 828 31.99 12.85 -16.82
C PHE A 828 30.99 13.95 -16.38
N GLY A 829 31.08 15.12 -17.03
CA GLY A 829 30.08 16.22 -17.02
C GLY A 829 30.64 17.56 -16.54
N GLU A 830 30.29 18.67 -17.18
CA GLU A 830 30.80 20.01 -16.86
C GLU A 830 30.28 20.51 -15.49
N VAL A 831 31.15 20.53 -14.47
CA VAL A 831 30.86 21.03 -13.10
C VAL A 831 30.19 22.41 -13.06
N SER A 832 30.31 23.20 -14.14
CA SER A 832 29.69 24.52 -14.26
C SER A 832 28.15 24.53 -14.28
N ALA A 833 27.48 23.39 -14.47
CA ALA A 833 26.03 23.30 -14.46
C ALA A 833 25.44 23.12 -13.04
N HIS A 834 26.22 22.68 -12.05
CA HIS A 834 25.73 22.41 -10.69
C HIS A 834 25.90 23.61 -9.75
N HIS A 835 25.01 23.73 -8.77
CA HIS A 835 24.93 24.84 -7.83
C HIS A 835 25.32 24.41 -6.42
N PHE A 836 26.35 25.05 -5.87
CA PHE A 836 26.79 24.87 -4.48
C PHE A 836 26.53 26.18 -3.74
N LEU A 837 25.54 26.16 -2.85
CA LEU A 837 25.05 27.34 -2.13
C LEU A 837 25.24 27.15 -0.63
N ASN A 838 25.23 28.26 0.11
CA ASN A 838 25.02 28.22 1.56
C ASN A 838 23.62 28.76 1.86
N ARG A 839 23.05 28.45 3.03
CA ARG A 839 21.71 28.98 3.42
C ARG A 839 21.59 30.50 3.26
N GLY A 840 22.66 31.25 3.52
CA GLY A 840 22.68 32.72 3.36
C GLY A 840 22.58 33.24 1.92
N ASP A 841 22.74 32.38 0.92
CA ASP A 841 22.59 32.72 -0.51
C ASP A 841 21.13 32.58 -1.00
N ILE A 842 20.25 32.00 -0.17
CA ILE A 842 18.86 31.66 -0.50
C ILE A 842 17.93 32.81 -0.12
N ILE A 843 16.90 33.02 -0.94
CA ILE A 843 15.78 33.91 -0.61
C ILE A 843 14.55 33.03 -0.50
N GLU A 844 14.27 32.60 0.73
CA GLU A 844 13.07 31.81 1.05
C GLU A 844 11.83 32.56 0.60
N ARG A 845 11.02 31.87 -0.19
CA ARG A 845 9.73 32.31 -0.69
C ARG A 845 8.92 31.08 -1.01
N SER A 846 7.61 31.14 -0.88
CA SER A 846 6.78 30.07 -1.42
C SER A 846 6.89 30.05 -2.95
N ALA A 847 6.83 28.85 -3.54
CA ALA A 847 6.86 28.70 -4.98
C ALA A 847 5.70 29.46 -5.61
N SER A 848 5.99 30.30 -6.59
CA SER A 848 4.99 31.10 -7.28
C SER A 848 5.11 30.91 -8.77
N TYR A 849 4.00 31.06 -9.47
CA TYR A 849 3.95 30.95 -10.91
C TYR A 849 3.84 32.36 -11.53
N ASP A 850 4.77 32.75 -12.41
CA ASP A 850 4.71 34.06 -13.04
C ASP A 850 3.58 34.09 -14.09
N SER A 851 2.41 34.53 -13.61
CA SER A 851 1.18 34.94 -14.29
C SER A 851 1.08 34.70 -15.81
N ILE A 852 0.47 33.58 -16.20
CA ILE A 852 -0.27 33.45 -17.49
C ILE A 852 -1.64 32.77 -17.32
N PHE A 853 -1.99 32.13 -16.20
CA PHE A 853 -3.04 31.09 -16.22
C PHE A 853 -4.41 31.43 -15.57
N LEU A 854 -4.49 32.39 -14.64
CA LEU A 854 -5.78 32.83 -14.09
C LEU A 854 -6.46 33.90 -14.97
N ASP A 855 -5.69 34.88 -15.44
CA ASP A 855 -6.22 35.99 -16.26
C ASP A 855 -6.50 35.61 -17.73
N SER A 856 -6.15 34.39 -18.16
CA SER A 856 -6.32 33.98 -19.56
C SER A 856 -6.91 32.60 -19.71
N ILE A 857 -8.02 32.54 -20.44
CA ILE A 857 -8.71 31.32 -20.82
C ILE A 857 -7.95 30.67 -21.97
N HIS A 858 -7.51 29.42 -21.77
CA HIS A 858 -6.73 28.68 -22.77
C HIS A 858 -7.62 27.84 -23.68
N GLN A 859 -7.26 27.69 -24.95
CA GLN A 859 -7.94 26.73 -25.82
C GLN A 859 -7.60 25.31 -25.37
N GLY A 860 -8.62 24.54 -24.98
CA GLY A 860 -8.45 23.13 -24.66
C GLY A 860 -7.86 22.32 -25.83
N PRO A 861 -7.25 21.15 -25.57
CA PRO A 861 -6.72 20.26 -26.60
C PRO A 861 -7.70 20.00 -27.75
N SER A 862 -7.23 20.18 -28.99
CA SER A 862 -8.05 19.96 -30.20
C SER A 862 -8.29 18.47 -30.49
N HIS A 863 -9.38 18.16 -31.20
CA HIS A 863 -9.87 16.85 -31.71
C HIS A 863 -8.85 15.77 -32.20
N ASN A 864 -7.56 16.07 -32.38
CA ASN A 864 -6.55 15.12 -32.85
C ASN A 864 -5.69 14.52 -31.71
N ASP A 865 -6.17 14.48 -30.46
CA ASP A 865 -5.44 13.99 -29.27
C ASP A 865 -4.06 14.62 -29.07
N LYS A 866 -3.89 15.89 -29.45
CA LYS A 866 -2.65 16.61 -29.14
C LYS A 866 -2.77 17.17 -27.73
N PRO A 867 -2.01 16.63 -26.75
CA PRO A 867 -2.00 17.22 -25.41
C PRO A 867 -1.53 18.67 -25.49
N LEU A 868 -2.13 19.52 -24.67
CA LEU A 868 -1.62 20.86 -24.44
C LEU A 868 -0.45 20.78 -23.49
N GLU A 869 0.66 21.43 -23.83
CA GLU A 869 1.82 21.52 -22.95
C GLU A 869 1.76 22.81 -22.15
N LEU A 870 1.88 22.70 -20.82
CA LEU A 870 1.88 23.83 -19.89
C LEU A 870 3.29 24.44 -19.86
N VAL A 871 3.48 25.47 -20.69
CA VAL A 871 4.77 26.17 -20.80
C VAL A 871 4.70 27.49 -20.04
N GLY A 872 5.58 27.64 -19.05
CA GLY A 872 5.75 28.86 -18.28
C GLY A 872 7.04 28.85 -17.47
N VAL A 873 7.16 29.80 -16.55
CA VAL A 873 8.27 29.93 -15.61
C VAL A 873 7.71 29.94 -14.20
N LYS A 874 8.24 29.05 -13.35
CA LYS A 874 8.02 29.05 -11.92
C LYS A 874 9.17 29.77 -11.23
N THR A 875 8.86 30.54 -10.20
CA THR A 875 9.82 31.21 -9.31
C THR A 875 9.67 30.68 -7.89
N ASP A 876 10.71 30.04 -7.37
CA ASP A 876 10.75 29.49 -6.01
C ASP A 876 11.99 29.95 -5.22
N SER A 877 12.25 29.35 -4.06
CA SER A 877 13.40 29.67 -3.21
C SER A 877 14.77 29.53 -3.90
N LEU A 878 14.85 28.73 -4.97
CA LEU A 878 16.07 28.52 -5.77
C LEU A 878 16.07 29.29 -7.09
N GLY A 879 15.10 30.20 -7.28
CA GLY A 879 14.99 31.08 -8.43
C GLY A 879 14.01 30.60 -9.51
N GLU A 880 14.25 31.03 -10.74
CA GLU A 880 13.37 30.73 -11.89
C GLU A 880 13.72 29.39 -12.55
N ILE A 881 12.71 28.62 -12.94
CA ILE A 881 12.84 27.40 -13.74
C ILE A 881 11.66 27.22 -14.70
N ALA A 882 11.89 26.58 -15.84
CA ALA A 882 10.81 26.21 -16.76
C ALA A 882 9.89 25.15 -16.12
N THR A 883 8.59 25.28 -16.34
CA THR A 883 7.58 24.39 -15.73
C THR A 883 7.36 23.09 -16.48
N SER A 884 7.85 23.01 -17.72
CA SER A 884 7.79 21.83 -18.58
C SER A 884 9.17 21.55 -19.16
N PHE A 885 9.74 20.39 -18.80
CA PHE A 885 11.03 19.94 -19.32
C PHE A 885 10.82 19.13 -20.60
N ILE A 886 11.79 19.17 -21.51
CA ILE A 886 11.74 18.36 -22.75
C ILE A 886 11.59 16.85 -22.43
N TRP A 887 12.23 16.40 -21.35
CA TRP A 887 12.21 15.00 -20.92
C TRP A 887 11.02 14.62 -20.07
N ASP A 888 10.41 15.57 -19.37
CA ASP A 888 9.22 15.35 -18.57
C ASP A 888 8.23 16.50 -18.76
N PRO A 889 7.59 16.56 -19.94
CA PRO A 889 6.77 17.68 -20.28
C PRO A 889 5.45 17.63 -19.51
N THR A 890 5.09 18.76 -18.91
CA THR A 890 3.83 18.91 -18.19
C THR A 890 2.72 19.13 -19.20
N LYS A 891 1.90 18.10 -19.40
CA LYS A 891 0.88 18.06 -20.45
C LYS A 891 -0.53 17.80 -19.91
N ILE A 892 -1.52 18.52 -20.41
CA ILE A 892 -2.95 18.24 -20.23
C ILE A 892 -3.46 17.51 -21.46
N GLY A 893 -3.81 16.23 -21.27
CA GLY A 893 -4.42 15.40 -22.29
C GLY A 893 -5.93 15.51 -22.29
N TYR A 894 -6.57 14.78 -23.21
CA TYR A 894 -8.02 14.70 -23.28
C TYR A 894 -8.62 14.02 -22.03
N LEU A 895 -7.99 12.97 -21.51
CA LEU A 895 -8.50 12.23 -20.35
C LEU A 895 -8.48 13.08 -19.08
N GLN A 896 -7.39 13.81 -18.81
CA GLN A 896 -7.35 14.75 -17.69
C GLN A 896 -8.40 15.85 -17.83
N LEU A 897 -8.55 16.43 -19.03
CA LEU A 897 -9.59 17.44 -19.23
C LEU A 897 -10.99 16.86 -19.04
N ARG A 898 -11.23 15.61 -19.45
CA ARG A 898 -12.50 14.92 -19.21
C ARG A 898 -12.73 14.74 -17.70
N GLY A 899 -11.75 14.22 -16.97
CA GLY A 899 -11.85 14.04 -15.52
C GLY A 899 -12.11 15.35 -14.80
N ALA A 900 -11.41 16.42 -15.17
CA ALA A 900 -11.64 17.76 -14.63
C ALA A 900 -13.04 18.29 -14.91
N ILE A 901 -13.60 18.07 -16.10
CA ILE A 901 -15.01 18.44 -16.39
C ILE A 901 -15.99 17.60 -15.57
N GLU A 902 -15.70 16.30 -15.37
CA GLU A 902 -16.56 15.40 -14.61
C GLU A 902 -16.51 15.68 -13.11
N GLN A 903 -15.36 16.09 -12.58
CA GLN A 903 -15.14 16.39 -11.17
C GLN A 903 -15.53 17.84 -10.82
N ASN A 904 -15.02 18.82 -11.58
CA ASN A 904 -15.15 20.24 -11.26
C ASN A 904 -16.30 20.91 -12.03
N GLY A 905 -16.96 20.20 -12.95
CA GLY A 905 -18.03 20.78 -13.78
C GLY A 905 -17.54 21.83 -14.79
N TYR A 906 -18.43 22.76 -15.15
CA TYR A 906 -18.11 23.88 -16.02
C TYR A 906 -18.85 25.17 -15.65
N TRP A 907 -18.23 26.29 -15.99
CA TRP A 907 -18.80 27.63 -15.87
C TRP A 907 -19.07 28.26 -17.23
N LEU A 908 -19.91 29.30 -17.24
CA LEU A 908 -19.97 30.26 -18.32
C LEU A 908 -19.24 31.54 -17.94
N THR A 909 -18.37 32.01 -18.81
CA THR A 909 -17.87 33.40 -18.75
C THR A 909 -18.98 34.39 -19.06
N GLU A 910 -18.82 35.67 -18.68
CA GLU A 910 -19.79 36.73 -19.02
C GLU A 910 -20.09 36.82 -20.53
N ASP A 911 -19.11 36.51 -21.39
CA ASP A 911 -19.26 36.52 -22.84
C ASP A 911 -19.81 35.19 -23.42
N GLY A 912 -20.17 34.24 -22.55
CA GLY A 912 -20.86 33.00 -22.89
C GLY A 912 -19.97 31.86 -23.36
N ARG A 913 -18.64 31.98 -23.20
CA ARG A 913 -17.71 30.86 -23.40
C ARG A 913 -17.81 29.89 -22.22
N ARG A 914 -17.75 28.59 -22.52
CA ARG A 914 -17.71 27.53 -21.52
C ARG A 914 -16.29 27.27 -21.09
N VAL A 915 -16.05 27.20 -19.80
CA VAL A 915 -14.74 26.90 -19.24
C VAL A 915 -14.85 25.85 -18.14
N THR A 916 -13.79 25.07 -17.96
CA THR A 916 -13.61 24.17 -16.82
C THR A 916 -12.29 24.50 -16.12
N LEU A 917 -12.18 24.14 -14.86
CA LEU A 917 -11.01 24.35 -14.04
C LEU A 917 -10.14 23.09 -14.06
N VAL A 918 -8.84 23.26 -14.23
CA VAL A 918 -7.84 22.21 -14.01
C VAL A 918 -6.86 22.74 -12.98
N GLU A 919 -6.76 22.06 -11.85
CA GLU A 919 -5.80 22.36 -10.80
C GLU A 919 -4.46 21.68 -11.08
N GLU A 920 -3.39 22.38 -10.71
CA GLU A 920 -2.03 21.87 -10.76
C GLU A 920 -1.30 22.24 -9.46
N PHE A 921 -0.50 21.32 -8.93
CA PHE A 921 0.41 21.63 -7.84
C PHE A 921 1.76 22.12 -8.36
N VAL A 922 2.32 23.08 -7.65
CA VAL A 922 3.58 23.74 -7.93
C VAL A 922 4.42 23.69 -6.66
N ALA A 923 5.56 23.00 -6.70
CA ALA A 923 6.35 22.73 -5.50
C ALA A 923 7.51 23.72 -5.35
N ASP A 924 7.85 24.15 -4.14
CA ASP A 924 9.15 24.77 -3.88
C ASP A 924 10.26 23.72 -3.97
N ARG A 925 11.31 23.96 -4.78
CA ARG A 925 12.39 22.98 -4.96
C ARG A 925 13.22 22.75 -3.68
N LEU A 926 13.32 23.74 -2.81
CA LEU A 926 14.09 23.67 -1.57
C LEU A 926 13.36 22.89 -0.48
N THR A 927 12.07 23.14 -0.30
CA THR A 927 11.30 22.57 0.82
C THR A 927 10.37 21.43 0.40
N GLY A 928 9.98 21.39 -0.87
CA GLY A 928 8.92 20.50 -1.35
C GLY A 928 7.50 21.03 -1.16
N GLU A 929 7.34 22.15 -0.41
CA GLU A 929 6.04 22.74 -0.07
C GLU A 929 5.21 22.98 -1.34
N LEU A 930 3.97 22.49 -1.33
CA LEU A 930 3.06 22.60 -2.46
C LEU A 930 2.25 23.90 -2.43
N GLN A 931 2.09 24.52 -3.60
CA GLN A 931 1.06 25.51 -3.88
C GLN A 931 0.11 24.97 -4.95
N LYS A 932 -1.19 25.13 -4.74
CA LYS A 932 -2.22 24.80 -5.73
C LYS A 932 -2.47 26.00 -6.65
N VAL A 933 -2.54 25.77 -7.95
CA VAL A 933 -2.91 26.79 -8.94
C VAL A 933 -4.03 26.29 -9.85
N GLY A 934 -5.07 27.12 -10.01
CA GLY A 934 -6.18 26.86 -10.92
C GLY A 934 -5.92 27.38 -12.35
N ILE A 935 -6.29 26.59 -13.36
CA ILE A 935 -6.17 26.97 -14.77
C ILE A 935 -7.51 26.75 -15.49
N PHE A 936 -8.10 27.83 -16.02
CA PHE A 936 -9.34 27.74 -16.80
C PHE A 936 -9.11 27.40 -18.27
N PHE A 937 -9.78 26.33 -18.74
CA PHE A 937 -9.74 25.87 -20.12
C PHE A 937 -11.07 26.09 -20.83
N GLU A 938 -11.04 26.79 -21.98
CA GLU A 938 -12.18 26.91 -22.88
C GLU A 938 -12.53 25.55 -23.48
N LEU A 939 -13.79 25.17 -23.32
CA LEU A 939 -14.37 23.98 -23.89
C LEU A 939 -14.81 24.28 -25.33
N PRO A 940 -14.19 23.70 -26.38
CA PRO A 940 -14.45 24.11 -27.76
C PRO A 940 -15.78 23.59 -28.34
N TYR A 941 -16.57 22.84 -27.56
CA TYR A 941 -17.60 21.94 -28.08
C TYR A 941 -18.92 21.99 -27.30
N SER A 942 -19.95 21.41 -27.92
CA SER A 942 -21.21 21.16 -27.24
C SER A 942 -21.04 20.01 -26.25
N LEU A 943 -21.32 20.22 -24.97
CA LEU A 943 -21.49 19.15 -23.96
C LEU A 943 -22.82 18.40 -24.16
N ASP A 944 -23.38 18.43 -25.38
CA ASP A 944 -24.65 17.78 -25.71
C ASP A 944 -24.41 16.25 -25.77
N PRO A 945 -25.13 15.45 -24.97
CA PRO A 945 -25.02 13.99 -24.98
C PRO A 945 -25.38 13.34 -26.33
N TYR A 946 -26.02 14.09 -27.25
CA TYR A 946 -26.30 13.67 -28.61
C TYR A 946 -25.27 14.15 -29.65
N ASP A 947 -24.21 14.85 -29.24
CA ASP A 947 -23.09 15.16 -30.12
C ASP A 947 -22.45 13.82 -30.57
N PRO A 948 -22.45 13.50 -31.88
CA PRO A 948 -21.98 12.21 -32.38
C PRO A 948 -20.47 11.98 -32.20
N PHE A 949 -19.72 12.99 -31.76
CA PHE A 949 -18.29 12.92 -31.50
C PHE A 949 -17.96 12.87 -30.00
N TYR A 950 -18.77 13.51 -29.14
CA TYR A 950 -18.46 13.67 -27.72
C TYR A 950 -19.57 13.29 -26.74
N GLY A 951 -20.85 13.36 -27.14
CA GLY A 951 -21.98 13.14 -26.25
C GLY A 951 -22.12 11.72 -25.69
N LYS A 952 -21.41 10.75 -26.30
CA LYS A 952 -21.32 9.36 -25.81
C LYS A 952 -20.10 9.08 -24.91
N ARG A 953 -19.30 10.10 -24.59
CA ARG A 953 -17.96 9.93 -23.96
C ARG A 953 -17.79 10.65 -22.63
N PHE A 954 -18.76 11.48 -22.23
CA PHE A 954 -18.86 12.08 -20.92
C PHE A 954 -20.07 11.47 -20.21
N ARG A 955 -20.08 11.48 -18.87
CA ARG A 955 -21.32 11.23 -18.14
C ARG A 955 -22.37 12.29 -18.51
N THR A 956 -23.65 11.94 -18.45
CA THR A 956 -24.74 12.79 -18.96
C THR A 956 -25.16 13.92 -18.01
N ASP A 957 -24.48 14.05 -16.88
CA ASP A 957 -24.79 14.85 -15.70
C ASP A 957 -23.63 15.78 -15.27
N ILE A 958 -22.93 16.36 -16.24
CA ILE A 958 -21.88 17.37 -15.95
C ILE A 958 -22.49 18.58 -15.24
N GLU A 959 -21.90 18.93 -14.10
CA GLU A 959 -22.34 20.06 -13.28
C GLU A 959 -22.13 21.41 -13.98
N TYR A 960 -23.12 22.30 -13.83
CA TYR A 960 -23.05 23.68 -14.32
C TYR A 960 -22.99 24.63 -13.13
N ASN A 961 -21.82 25.23 -12.92
CA ASN A 961 -21.49 26.03 -11.73
C ASN A 961 -21.87 27.51 -11.91
N GLY A 962 -22.75 27.83 -12.87
CA GLY A 962 -23.16 29.21 -13.10
C GLY A 962 -22.19 30.03 -13.94
N VAL A 963 -22.16 31.35 -13.65
CA VAL A 963 -21.31 32.31 -14.36
C VAL A 963 -20.03 32.50 -13.56
N LEU A 964 -18.87 32.28 -14.18
CA LEU A 964 -17.56 32.49 -13.57
C LEU A 964 -17.33 33.97 -13.30
N ASP A 965 -17.12 34.32 -12.02
CA ASP A 965 -16.64 35.63 -11.61
C ASP A 965 -15.12 35.59 -11.39
N LEU A 966 -14.36 36.15 -12.33
CA LEU A 966 -12.90 36.24 -12.24
C LEU A 966 -12.44 37.29 -11.22
N ASP A 967 -13.35 38.13 -10.73
CA ASP A 967 -13.08 39.13 -9.70
C ASP A 967 -13.49 38.63 -8.29
N SER A 968 -14.02 37.40 -8.15
CA SER A 968 -14.37 36.80 -6.85
C SER A 968 -13.14 36.70 -5.94
N ALA A 969 -13.33 36.97 -4.65
CA ALA A 969 -12.27 36.81 -3.67
C ALA A 969 -12.10 35.32 -3.30
N ALA A 970 -10.86 34.87 -3.10
CA ALA A 970 -10.63 33.54 -2.55
C ALA A 970 -11.17 33.39 -1.12
N PRO A 971 -11.52 32.17 -0.69
CA PRO A 971 -11.89 31.87 0.69
C PRO A 971 -10.88 32.39 1.71
N VAL A 972 -11.33 32.72 2.91
CA VAL A 972 -10.43 33.09 4.01
C VAL A 972 -10.38 31.95 5.01
N GLY A 973 -9.28 31.21 4.93
CA GLY A 973 -8.94 30.16 5.88
C GLY A 973 -8.42 30.67 7.22
N VAL A 974 -8.86 30.07 8.32
CA VAL A 974 -8.43 30.38 9.69
C VAL A 974 -7.76 29.15 10.29
N ALA A 975 -6.52 29.29 10.74
CA ALA A 975 -5.73 28.18 11.26
C ALA A 975 -6.43 27.42 12.42
N ASP A 976 -6.42 26.10 12.32
CA ASP A 976 -7.03 25.20 13.30
C ASP A 976 -6.03 24.65 14.31
N GLN A 977 -6.57 24.23 15.46
CA GLN A 977 -5.80 23.57 16.51
C GLN A 977 -6.56 22.37 17.08
N ALA A 978 -5.86 21.27 17.25
CA ALA A 978 -6.38 20.07 17.91
C ALA A 978 -5.35 19.50 18.90
N SER A 979 -5.79 18.56 19.73
CA SER A 979 -4.89 17.79 20.61
C SER A 979 -5.33 16.35 20.69
N VAL A 980 -4.37 15.44 20.71
CA VAL A 980 -4.61 13.99 20.66
C VAL A 980 -3.52 13.25 21.44
N LYS A 981 -3.84 12.07 21.95
CA LYS A 981 -2.84 11.21 22.56
C LYS A 981 -2.03 10.48 21.47
N ALA A 982 -0.73 10.28 21.67
CA ALA A 982 0.10 9.43 20.82
C ALA A 982 -0.56 8.05 20.61
N GLY A 983 -0.59 7.58 19.36
CA GLY A 983 -1.21 6.31 18.97
C GLY A 983 -2.75 6.32 18.97
N SER A 984 -3.37 7.50 19.13
CA SER A 984 -4.81 7.71 19.02
C SER A 984 -5.12 8.62 17.83
N PHE A 985 -6.41 8.92 17.60
CA PHE A 985 -6.85 9.78 16.52
C PHE A 985 -7.76 10.92 16.98
N VAL A 986 -7.93 11.92 16.13
CA VAL A 986 -8.88 13.02 16.30
C VAL A 986 -9.50 13.38 14.95
N VAL A 987 -10.80 13.70 14.95
CA VAL A 987 -11.50 14.24 13.78
C VAL A 987 -11.60 15.76 13.92
N ILE A 988 -11.19 16.49 12.88
CA ILE A 988 -11.10 17.94 12.86
C ILE A 988 -12.00 18.46 11.74
N ASP A 989 -12.96 19.32 12.08
CA ASP A 989 -13.76 20.08 11.10
C ASP A 989 -12.99 21.36 10.74
N VAL A 990 -12.29 21.31 9.61
CA VAL A 990 -11.35 22.34 9.16
C VAL A 990 -12.04 23.51 8.46
N LEU A 991 -13.32 23.39 8.12
CA LEU A 991 -14.07 24.48 7.49
C LEU A 991 -14.97 25.24 8.48
N ALA A 992 -15.11 24.76 9.72
CA ALA A 992 -16.03 25.31 10.71
C ALA A 992 -15.81 26.80 11.04
N ASN A 993 -14.57 27.29 10.91
CA ASN A 993 -14.17 28.67 11.21
C ASN A 993 -13.81 29.49 9.94
N ASP A 994 -13.89 28.86 8.77
CA ASP A 994 -13.59 29.45 7.48
C ASP A 994 -14.80 30.17 6.89
N PHE A 995 -14.55 31.11 5.98
CA PHE A 995 -15.62 31.80 5.28
C PHE A 995 -15.14 32.39 3.95
N ASP A 996 -16.08 32.54 3.03
CA ASP A 996 -15.88 33.31 1.81
C ASP A 996 -16.30 34.79 1.98
N PRO A 997 -15.50 35.79 1.54
CA PRO A 997 -15.83 37.22 1.66
C PRO A 997 -17.05 37.68 0.87
N ASP A 998 -17.32 37.05 -0.27
CA ASP A 998 -18.45 37.33 -1.16
C ASP A 998 -19.70 36.53 -0.76
N GLY A 999 -19.51 35.51 0.09
CA GLY A 999 -20.55 34.72 0.72
C GLY A 999 -20.88 33.45 -0.04
N ASP A 1000 -19.94 33.01 -0.89
CA ASP A 1000 -20.02 31.77 -1.66
C ASP A 1000 -19.85 30.55 -0.75
N GLU A 1001 -20.35 29.39 -1.20
CA GLU A 1001 -20.17 28.13 -0.50
C GLU A 1001 -18.71 27.67 -0.59
N ILE A 1002 -18.20 27.07 0.50
CA ILE A 1002 -16.83 26.57 0.58
C ILE A 1002 -16.80 25.06 0.81
N SER A 1003 -15.82 24.38 0.23
CA SER A 1003 -15.62 22.93 0.33
C SER A 1003 -14.15 22.57 0.58
N LEU A 1004 -13.89 21.34 1.04
CA LEU A 1004 -12.52 20.86 1.26
C LEU A 1004 -11.96 20.28 -0.05
N ASP A 1005 -10.83 20.81 -0.50
CA ASP A 1005 -10.18 20.43 -1.77
C ASP A 1005 -8.76 19.88 -1.55
N GLY A 1006 -8.67 18.88 -0.67
CA GLY A 1006 -7.45 18.13 -0.38
C GLY A 1006 -6.57 18.73 0.71
N PHE A 1007 -5.45 18.04 0.97
CA PHE A 1007 -4.54 18.34 2.08
C PHE A 1007 -3.09 17.95 1.76
N GLU A 1008 -2.16 18.60 2.46
CA GLU A 1008 -0.74 18.26 2.49
C GLU A 1008 -0.44 17.68 3.87
N ALA A 1009 -0.08 16.40 3.89
CA ALA A 1009 0.12 15.65 5.12
C ALA A 1009 1.28 16.22 5.96
N GLY A 1010 1.11 16.15 7.28
CA GLY A 1010 2.15 16.45 8.27
C GLY A 1010 2.93 15.19 8.65
N ARG A 1011 3.32 15.09 9.93
CA ARG A 1011 3.90 13.87 10.48
C ARG A 1011 2.86 12.76 10.57
N GLY A 1012 1.72 12.97 11.21
CA GLY A 1012 0.70 11.96 11.43
C GLY A 1012 0.01 11.50 10.14
N HIS A 1013 -0.74 10.40 10.23
CA HIS A 1013 -1.50 9.88 9.10
C HIS A 1013 -2.83 10.61 8.98
N ILE A 1014 -3.15 11.08 7.77
CA ILE A 1014 -4.27 11.98 7.52
C ILE A 1014 -5.18 11.40 6.44
N VAL A 1015 -6.47 11.36 6.74
CA VAL A 1015 -7.52 10.90 5.82
C VAL A 1015 -8.65 11.92 5.80
N ALA A 1016 -9.07 12.36 4.61
CA ALA A 1016 -10.29 13.13 4.47
C ALA A 1016 -11.50 12.19 4.58
N THR A 1017 -12.54 12.60 5.31
CA THR A 1017 -13.70 11.75 5.61
C THR A 1017 -14.96 12.31 4.94
N GLU A 1018 -15.81 13.01 5.71
CA GLU A 1018 -16.91 13.81 5.19
C GLU A 1018 -16.41 15.21 4.74
N ASP A 1019 -17.22 15.93 3.96
CA ASP A 1019 -16.87 17.28 3.50
C ASP A 1019 -16.55 18.20 4.68
N GLY A 1020 -15.39 18.86 4.59
CA GLY A 1020 -14.81 19.70 5.64
C GLY A 1020 -14.16 18.97 6.82
N LYS A 1021 -14.13 17.63 6.87
CA LYS A 1021 -13.58 16.88 8.01
C LYS A 1021 -12.36 16.04 7.65
N ILE A 1022 -11.36 16.15 8.52
CA ILE A 1022 -10.10 15.41 8.43
C ILE A 1022 -9.91 14.55 9.67
N LEU A 1023 -9.60 13.27 9.46
CA LEU A 1023 -9.18 12.33 10.47
C LEU A 1023 -7.64 12.34 10.56
N TYR A 1024 -7.12 12.66 11.74
CA TYR A 1024 -5.69 12.68 12.03
C TYR A 1024 -5.36 11.56 13.02
N TYR A 1025 -4.49 10.64 12.63
CA TYR A 1025 -3.92 9.60 13.47
C TYR A 1025 -2.50 9.99 13.92
N ALA A 1026 -2.30 10.09 15.23
CA ALA A 1026 -1.01 10.39 15.82
C ALA A 1026 -0.12 9.14 15.89
N ASP A 1027 1.17 9.30 15.55
CA ASP A 1027 2.14 8.21 15.70
C ASP A 1027 2.28 7.78 17.19
N PRO A 1028 2.32 6.47 17.51
CA PRO A 1028 2.38 5.95 18.89
C PRO A 1028 3.54 6.41 19.78
N HIS A 1029 4.63 6.92 19.19
CA HIS A 1029 5.85 7.30 19.90
C HIS A 1029 6.27 8.77 19.67
N PHE A 1030 5.39 9.57 19.07
CA PHE A 1030 5.61 10.99 18.87
C PHE A 1030 4.99 11.82 20.00
N GLU A 1031 5.74 12.79 20.51
CA GLU A 1031 5.25 13.85 21.41
C GLU A 1031 5.67 15.20 20.81
N GLY A 1032 4.73 16.14 20.72
CA GLY A 1032 5.03 17.48 20.22
C GLY A 1032 3.93 18.06 19.34
N GLU A 1033 4.25 19.15 18.66
CA GLU A 1033 3.36 19.78 17.68
C GLU A 1033 3.62 19.16 16.30
N ASP A 1034 2.56 18.71 15.65
CA ASP A 1034 2.53 18.40 14.23
C ASP A 1034 1.74 19.48 13.48
N THR A 1035 2.12 19.77 12.25
CA THR A 1035 1.41 20.73 11.40
C THR A 1035 1.23 20.16 10.00
N PHE A 1036 -0.01 20.20 9.53
CA PHE A 1036 -0.39 19.86 8.18
C PHE A 1036 -1.20 21.01 7.57
N TYR A 1037 -1.51 20.93 6.27
CA TYR A 1037 -2.26 21.99 5.58
C TYR A 1037 -3.45 21.41 4.82
N TYR A 1038 -4.52 22.18 4.67
CA TYR A 1038 -5.63 21.88 3.77
C TYR A 1038 -5.88 23.02 2.79
N TRP A 1039 -6.65 22.74 1.74
CA TRP A 1039 -7.15 23.74 0.80
C TRP A 1039 -8.67 23.87 0.90
N ALA A 1040 -9.16 25.11 1.03
CA ALA A 1040 -10.58 25.44 0.88
C ALA A 1040 -10.88 25.94 -0.55
N GLU A 1041 -11.84 25.27 -1.19
CA GLU A 1041 -12.62 25.56 -2.41
C GLU A 1041 -13.61 26.74 -2.29
N ASP A 1042 -13.81 27.63 -3.27
CA ASP A 1042 -15.11 28.32 -3.50
C ASP A 1042 -15.81 27.85 -4.80
N GLU A 1043 -17.06 28.26 -5.00
CA GLU A 1043 -17.83 27.98 -6.23
C GLU A 1043 -17.23 28.59 -7.52
N HIS A 1044 -16.22 29.45 -7.40
CA HIS A 1044 -15.55 30.15 -8.50
C HIS A 1044 -14.15 29.61 -8.80
N GLY A 1045 -13.72 28.52 -8.15
CA GLY A 1045 -12.43 27.87 -8.39
C GLY A 1045 -11.25 28.62 -7.78
N ASN A 1046 -11.47 29.42 -6.74
CA ASN A 1046 -10.42 30.02 -5.93
C ASN A 1046 -10.11 29.15 -4.73
N PHE A 1047 -8.83 29.09 -4.36
CA PHE A 1047 -8.34 28.23 -3.29
C PHE A 1047 -7.58 29.01 -2.23
N THR A 1048 -7.70 28.60 -0.97
CA THR A 1048 -6.85 29.09 0.12
C THR A 1048 -6.22 27.93 0.89
N LYS A 1049 -4.89 28.00 1.07
CA LYS A 1049 -4.12 27.05 1.88
C LYS A 1049 -4.10 27.49 3.34
N THR A 1050 -4.45 26.59 4.26
CA THR A 1050 -4.57 26.90 5.69
C THR A 1050 -3.89 25.84 6.56
N PRO A 1051 -3.13 26.23 7.61
CA PRO A 1051 -2.49 25.28 8.49
C PRO A 1051 -3.42 24.75 9.58
N VAL A 1052 -3.22 23.49 9.94
CA VAL A 1052 -3.78 22.86 11.15
C VAL A 1052 -2.62 22.42 12.04
N THR A 1053 -2.65 22.80 13.31
CA THR A 1053 -1.64 22.35 14.29
C THR A 1053 -2.25 21.37 15.28
N VAL A 1054 -1.69 20.16 15.36
CA VAL A 1054 -2.11 19.13 16.30
C VAL A 1054 -1.04 18.98 17.39
N THR A 1055 -1.43 19.13 18.66
CA THR A 1055 -0.56 18.81 19.81
C THR A 1055 -0.73 17.35 20.19
N VAL A 1056 0.34 16.56 20.06
CA VAL A 1056 0.39 15.15 20.45
C VAL A 1056 1.00 14.99 21.84
N GLU A 1057 0.25 14.36 22.74
CA GLU A 1057 0.63 14.13 24.14
C GLU A 1057 0.83 12.62 24.41
N ILE A 1058 1.85 12.23 25.18
CA ILE A 1058 2.12 10.82 25.58
C ILE A 1058 1.46 10.46 26.91
#